data_AF-A0A951YHV6-F1
#
_entry.id   AF-A0A951YHV6-F1
#
_cell.length_a   1.000
_cell.length_b   1.000
_cell.length_c   1.000
_cell.angle_alpha   90.00
_cell.angle_beta   90.00
_cell.angle_gamma   90.00
#
_symmetry.space_group_name_H-M   'P 1'
#
loop_
_entity.id
_entity.type
_entity.pdbx_description
1 polymer ?
#
loop_
_entity_poly.entity_id
_entity_poly.type
_entity_poly.pdbx_seq_one_letter_code
_entity_poly.pdbx_strand_id
1 'polypeptide(L)'
;MSRPSRRLLLPLLIVFAAVAAPHAAVRAAAMAVHPFDSDDPLLGMAVAEELATAFAGVDLLLGPEVTSGAVPPIMAGGGFVGLTRVTGQDPMYGAAGVGLLRGALGVDVVVTGRVLVVDDAYRLLLAVAGPTGVTTATVEAPHARRDRLVAKAARVVAQAEPTLPRPAPPAAPELDGAYATYVTALVYASGGLVGDASALLATVADADLPGRALRLREDLAGAADPTAAEPVTSGTRLLRRALFALGVDAFDEDAAFAAFEAAAAATHRPVAEAWAAVLAASVGDYATAGAALSTATDGGGYPYGEALAASLAWAQGDQGAALAAVRALTGRALTGRAGAHLPAALLGASLVAQLADAADEETAALEALTRQAPFLVYPFERLSFLAFDRDDALAAAEALAPAVELDPESDLYWTNLGWAYYLLGFLERSEAASLRAVELDANQYIALYNIGLVRSVTGRPAAAEEAYARATRLDPAIDDEAVKDLEVALTRFPDAAGVSYSLARLYEAEGRRDEAKAQYGRFVAMAGDDAGFATQVGAARERLVALDAPPPPLELLGAVQARLGARGPDATPYHPGDRLYPTFEVSTPGEQLPGRLTVTLTLLTEGGEEVAAGGDDVVVPSGAVGYVIDSLFLDLPVDLAPGGYELRVEVSALDGSHAEGSATVAVAGEPVALRRLLSRGVVMTALDSGAPLYDASMLARPDALTDALLAELAAAAGAADDALPRVTTGRFAGKSGAELFGGSTAADVDAYLAYLLAGGTADYRFVFVDAYAAWALDGAPAAP
;
A
#
# COMPACT_ATOMS: atom_id res chain seq x y z
N MET A 1 49.17 -66.22 -66.19
CA MET A 1 48.57 -64.97 -66.71
C MET A 1 47.83 -64.27 -65.56
N SER A 2 47.83 -62.93 -65.54
CA SER A 2 46.88 -61.99 -64.89
C SER A 2 46.28 -62.26 -63.47
N ARG A 3 46.55 -61.31 -62.55
CA ARG A 3 45.75 -60.89 -61.36
C ARG A 3 44.45 -60.13 -61.77
N PRO A 4 43.57 -59.61 -60.86
CA PRO A 4 43.49 -59.62 -59.38
C PRO A 4 42.17 -60.31 -58.88
N SER A 5 41.57 -60.19 -57.68
CA SER A 5 41.79 -59.35 -56.47
C SER A 5 41.31 -60.07 -55.17
N ARG A 6 41.45 -59.42 -54.00
CA ARG A 6 40.79 -59.77 -52.71
C ARG A 6 39.64 -58.80 -52.41
N ARG A 7 38.55 -59.27 -51.78
CA ARG A 7 37.78 -58.59 -50.70
C ARG A 7 36.66 -59.52 -50.19
N LEU A 8 36.89 -60.13 -49.04
CA LEU A 8 35.94 -60.95 -48.25
C LEU A 8 36.31 -60.72 -46.78
N LEU A 9 35.30 -60.61 -45.91
CA LEU A 9 35.33 -60.18 -44.50
C LEU A 9 35.42 -58.64 -44.27
N LEU A 10 34.51 -58.16 -43.41
CA LEU A 10 34.26 -56.77 -42.96
C LEU A 10 33.89 -55.75 -44.08
N PRO A 11 32.70 -55.09 -44.06
CA PRO A 11 31.69 -54.98 -42.99
C PRO A 11 30.32 -55.60 -43.34
N LEU A 12 29.66 -56.24 -42.35
CA LEU A 12 28.23 -56.57 -42.38
C LEU A 12 27.47 -55.79 -41.28
N LEU A 13 27.89 -54.54 -41.09
CA LEU A 13 27.35 -53.53 -40.20
C LEU A 13 27.06 -52.30 -41.05
N ILE A 14 25.98 -51.58 -40.72
CA ILE A 14 25.44 -50.37 -41.37
C ILE A 14 24.45 -50.67 -42.53
N VAL A 15 23.30 -49.98 -42.50
CA VAL A 15 22.16 -49.97 -43.46
C VAL A 15 21.19 -51.17 -43.46
N PHE A 16 20.49 -51.42 -42.34
CA PHE A 16 19.01 -51.27 -42.22
C PHE A 16 18.52 -51.71 -40.83
N ALA A 17 18.31 -50.74 -39.94
CA ALA A 17 17.62 -50.93 -38.66
C ALA A 17 16.83 -49.66 -38.31
N ALA A 18 15.90 -49.30 -39.18
CA ALA A 18 14.93 -48.23 -38.93
C ALA A 18 13.66 -48.82 -38.30
N VAL A 19 13.70 -49.09 -37.00
CA VAL A 19 12.50 -49.27 -36.15
C VAL A 19 12.74 -48.62 -34.79
N ALA A 20 12.01 -47.52 -34.56
CA ALA A 20 11.65 -46.89 -33.29
C ALA A 20 12.47 -47.27 -32.03
N ALA A 21 13.41 -46.41 -31.66
CA ALA A 21 13.48 -45.95 -30.27
C ALA A 21 12.72 -44.62 -30.20
N PRO A 22 11.91 -44.34 -29.16
CA PRO A 22 11.38 -43.01 -28.97
C PRO A 22 12.55 -42.08 -28.63
N HIS A 23 12.88 -41.18 -29.55
CA HIS A 23 13.48 -39.93 -29.13
C HIS A 23 12.45 -39.27 -28.22
N ALA A 24 12.68 -39.32 -26.91
CA ALA A 24 12.06 -38.36 -26.01
C ALA A 24 12.45 -36.99 -26.59
N ALA A 25 11.46 -36.27 -27.12
CA ALA A 25 11.69 -34.92 -27.59
C ALA A 25 12.24 -34.14 -26.38
N VAL A 26 13.47 -33.66 -26.50
CA VAL A 26 14.05 -32.80 -25.47
C VAL A 26 13.17 -31.57 -25.46
N ARG A 27 12.29 -31.46 -24.45
CA ARG A 27 11.38 -30.33 -24.30
C ARG A 27 12.26 -29.10 -24.17
N ALA A 28 12.19 -28.22 -25.16
CA ALA A 28 13.02 -27.03 -25.17
C ALA A 28 12.58 -26.12 -24.01
N ALA A 29 13.56 -25.66 -23.23
CA ALA A 29 13.31 -24.92 -22.00
C ALA A 29 12.66 -23.55 -22.31
N ALA A 30 11.72 -23.14 -21.46
CA ALA A 30 11.29 -21.76 -21.36
C ALA A 30 12.19 -20.97 -20.40
N MET A 31 12.52 -19.76 -20.80
CA MET A 31 13.36 -18.86 -20.03
C MET A 31 12.68 -17.49 -19.87
N ALA A 32 12.81 -16.90 -18.69
CA ALA A 32 12.52 -15.50 -18.46
C ALA A 32 13.80 -14.73 -18.07
N VAL A 33 13.98 -13.54 -18.63
CA VAL A 33 15.03 -12.60 -18.24
C VAL A 33 14.33 -11.36 -17.70
N HIS A 34 14.32 -11.22 -16.37
CA HIS A 34 13.80 -10.04 -15.70
C HIS A 34 14.80 -8.87 -15.88
N PRO A 35 14.35 -7.60 -15.85
CA PRO A 35 15.25 -6.46 -15.72
C PRO A 35 16.30 -6.67 -14.62
N PHE A 36 17.51 -6.16 -14.86
CA PHE A 36 18.54 -6.04 -13.84
C PHE A 36 18.41 -4.69 -13.15
N ASP A 37 18.50 -4.68 -11.83
CA ASP A 37 18.54 -3.47 -11.02
C ASP A 37 19.89 -2.74 -11.18
N SER A 38 19.89 -1.41 -11.17
CA SER A 38 21.10 -0.59 -11.36
C SER A 38 20.82 0.90 -11.09
N ASP A 39 21.84 1.62 -10.62
CA ASP A 39 21.81 3.10 -10.48
C ASP A 39 21.57 3.82 -11.83
N ASP A 40 21.87 3.15 -12.95
CA ASP A 40 21.47 3.54 -14.30
C ASP A 40 20.46 2.50 -14.84
N PRO A 41 19.15 2.81 -14.83
CA PRO A 41 18.11 1.90 -15.32
C PRO A 41 18.28 1.50 -16.80
N LEU A 42 18.88 2.37 -17.62
CA LEU A 42 19.16 2.05 -19.03
C LEU A 42 20.29 1.02 -19.14
N LEU A 43 21.32 1.11 -18.29
CA LEU A 43 22.37 0.10 -18.22
C LEU A 43 21.83 -1.26 -17.76
N GLY A 44 21.02 -1.29 -16.70
CA GLY A 44 20.38 -2.51 -16.19
C GLY A 44 19.52 -3.19 -17.26
N MET A 45 18.65 -2.41 -17.92
CA MET A 45 17.80 -2.88 -19.01
C MET A 45 18.60 -3.35 -20.24
N ALA A 46 19.65 -2.63 -20.65
CA ALA A 46 20.50 -3.01 -21.77
C ALA A 46 21.24 -4.34 -21.54
N VAL A 47 21.74 -4.57 -20.31
CA VAL A 47 22.40 -5.84 -19.96
C VAL A 47 21.40 -7.00 -19.94
N ALA A 48 20.15 -6.76 -19.53
CA ALA A 48 19.07 -7.75 -19.55
C ALA A 48 18.71 -8.15 -21.00
N GLU A 49 18.50 -7.17 -21.88
CA GLU A 49 18.18 -7.41 -23.29
C GLU A 49 19.34 -8.08 -24.07
N GLU A 50 20.59 -7.69 -23.81
CA GLU A 50 21.74 -8.39 -24.40
C GLU A 50 21.84 -9.85 -23.94
N LEU A 51 21.54 -10.12 -22.65
CA LEU A 51 21.51 -11.48 -22.13
C LEU A 51 20.37 -12.30 -22.74
N ALA A 52 19.17 -11.72 -22.88
CA ALA A 52 18.04 -12.34 -23.55
C ALA A 52 18.38 -12.68 -25.02
N THR A 53 18.95 -11.71 -25.75
CA THR A 53 19.44 -11.90 -27.13
C THR A 53 20.43 -13.08 -27.25
N ALA A 54 21.29 -13.30 -26.25
CA ALA A 54 22.27 -14.40 -26.26
C ALA A 54 21.62 -15.80 -26.28
N PHE A 55 20.37 -15.93 -25.85
CA PHE A 55 19.58 -17.16 -25.81
C PHE A 55 18.45 -17.23 -26.86
N ALA A 56 18.56 -16.45 -27.95
CA ALA A 56 17.63 -16.55 -29.07
C ALA A 56 17.52 -17.99 -29.61
N GLY A 57 16.29 -18.50 -29.73
CA GLY A 57 16.01 -19.87 -30.21
C GLY A 57 15.62 -20.88 -29.12
N VAL A 58 15.44 -20.45 -27.86
CA VAL A 58 14.65 -21.21 -26.87
C VAL A 58 13.15 -21.20 -27.24
N ASP A 59 12.38 -22.14 -26.69
CA ASP A 59 10.96 -22.36 -27.03
C ASP A 59 10.06 -21.17 -26.66
N LEU A 60 10.30 -20.63 -25.46
CA LEU A 60 9.71 -19.41 -24.95
C LEU A 60 10.81 -18.57 -24.32
N LEU A 61 10.93 -17.31 -24.75
CA LEU A 61 11.75 -16.30 -24.09
C LEU A 61 10.88 -15.11 -23.69
N LEU A 62 10.61 -15.00 -22.38
CA LEU A 62 10.06 -13.78 -21.80
C LEU A 62 11.23 -12.84 -21.53
N GLY A 63 11.41 -11.85 -22.41
CA GLY A 63 12.45 -10.84 -22.24
C GLY A 63 12.04 -9.75 -21.24
N PRO A 64 12.99 -8.87 -20.86
CA PRO A 64 12.78 -7.88 -19.80
C PRO A 64 11.70 -6.84 -20.14
N GLU A 65 11.28 -6.75 -21.41
CA GLU A 65 10.17 -5.92 -21.87
C GLU A 65 8.80 -6.26 -21.26
N VAL A 66 8.56 -7.50 -20.82
CA VAL A 66 7.24 -7.95 -20.32
C VAL A 66 7.28 -8.73 -19.02
N THR A 67 8.45 -9.20 -18.55
CA THR A 67 8.52 -10.11 -17.38
C THR A 67 7.92 -9.55 -16.10
N SER A 68 7.98 -8.23 -15.88
CA SER A 68 7.45 -7.59 -14.68
C SER A 68 5.91 -7.60 -14.67
N GLY A 69 5.29 -7.37 -15.83
CA GLY A 69 3.84 -7.51 -16.06
C GLY A 69 3.39 -8.95 -16.38
N ALA A 70 4.30 -9.94 -16.40
CA ALA A 70 3.95 -11.32 -16.73
C ALA A 70 3.48 -12.15 -15.53
N VAL A 71 3.59 -11.65 -14.31
CA VAL A 71 3.15 -12.33 -13.07
C VAL A 71 1.66 -12.08 -12.83
N PRO A 72 0.77 -13.09 -12.92
CA PRO A 72 -0.66 -12.90 -12.67
C PRO A 72 -0.90 -12.50 -11.20
N PRO A 73 -1.73 -11.48 -10.92
CA PRO A 73 -2.04 -11.07 -9.55
C PRO A 73 -3.07 -11.98 -8.87
N ILE A 74 -3.09 -11.95 -7.54
CA ILE A 74 -4.09 -12.59 -6.69
C ILE A 74 -5.41 -11.81 -6.77
N MET A 75 -6.55 -12.50 -6.91
CA MET A 75 -7.88 -11.89 -6.90
C MET A 75 -8.30 -11.49 -5.48
N ALA A 76 -8.84 -10.27 -5.32
CA ALA A 76 -9.29 -9.70 -4.06
C ALA A 76 -10.64 -8.96 -4.21
N GLY A 77 -11.28 -8.61 -3.10
CA GLY A 77 -12.61 -8.04 -3.08
C GLY A 77 -12.61 -6.62 -3.63
N GLY A 78 -13.02 -6.47 -4.90
CA GLY A 78 -12.94 -5.18 -5.61
C GLY A 78 -11.58 -4.86 -6.23
N GLY A 79 -10.69 -5.85 -6.44
CA GLY A 79 -9.41 -5.60 -7.13
C GLY A 79 -8.43 -6.76 -7.16
N PHE A 80 -7.16 -6.44 -7.35
CA PHE A 80 -6.08 -7.40 -7.57
C PHE A 80 -4.82 -7.05 -6.76
N VAL A 81 -4.11 -8.08 -6.27
CA VAL A 81 -2.88 -7.94 -5.46
C VAL A 81 -1.70 -8.62 -6.18
N GLY A 82 -0.77 -7.82 -6.70
CA GLY A 82 0.43 -8.30 -7.38
C GLY A 82 1.57 -8.66 -6.42
N LEU A 83 2.25 -9.78 -6.64
CA LEU A 83 3.35 -10.25 -5.76
C LEU A 83 4.48 -9.22 -5.63
N THR A 84 4.82 -8.52 -6.71
CA THR A 84 5.86 -7.48 -6.75
C THR A 84 5.54 -6.29 -5.84
N ARG A 85 4.26 -5.97 -5.65
CA ARG A 85 3.80 -4.93 -4.71
C ARG A 85 3.93 -5.39 -3.26
N VAL A 86 3.74 -6.69 -3.00
CA VAL A 86 3.80 -7.29 -1.65
C VAL A 86 5.24 -7.48 -1.17
N THR A 87 6.16 -7.86 -2.07
CA THR A 87 7.56 -8.15 -1.68
C THR A 87 8.53 -6.98 -1.84
N GLY A 88 8.10 -5.85 -2.43
CA GLY A 88 8.99 -4.74 -2.76
C GLY A 88 9.94 -5.02 -3.92
N GLN A 89 10.76 -4.01 -4.27
CA GLN A 89 11.69 -4.09 -5.42
C GLN A 89 12.98 -4.85 -5.08
N ASP A 90 13.71 -4.48 -4.03
CA ASP A 90 15.02 -5.08 -3.71
C ASP A 90 15.02 -6.62 -3.63
N PRO A 91 14.04 -7.29 -2.98
CA PRO A 91 14.04 -8.76 -2.93
C PRO A 91 13.84 -9.44 -4.30
N MET A 92 13.25 -8.74 -5.27
CA MET A 92 12.96 -9.29 -6.61
C MET A 92 14.22 -9.54 -7.45
N TYR A 93 15.29 -8.80 -7.21
CA TYR A 93 16.56 -8.92 -7.94
C TYR A 93 17.56 -9.90 -7.28
N GLY A 94 17.21 -10.44 -6.11
CA GLY A 94 18.03 -11.40 -5.37
C GLY A 94 17.80 -12.87 -5.74
N ALA A 95 18.48 -13.76 -5.00
CA ALA A 95 18.23 -15.20 -5.03
C ALA A 95 16.78 -15.58 -4.64
N ALA A 96 16.11 -14.68 -3.91
CA ALA A 96 14.72 -14.77 -3.49
C ALA A 96 13.74 -14.58 -4.66
N GLY A 97 13.76 -13.38 -5.24
CA GLY A 97 12.91 -12.97 -6.34
C GLY A 97 13.03 -13.87 -7.55
N VAL A 98 14.24 -14.31 -7.91
CA VAL A 98 14.42 -15.23 -9.04
C VAL A 98 13.69 -16.56 -8.86
N GLY A 99 13.60 -17.06 -7.62
CA GLY A 99 12.82 -18.25 -7.26
C GLY A 99 11.30 -18.00 -7.26
N LEU A 100 10.87 -16.84 -6.74
CA LEU A 100 9.47 -16.41 -6.78
C LEU A 100 8.96 -16.26 -8.22
N LEU A 101 9.69 -15.50 -9.05
CA LEU A 101 9.39 -15.31 -10.48
C LEU A 101 9.30 -16.66 -11.22
N ARG A 102 10.21 -17.60 -10.94
CA ARG A 102 10.17 -18.95 -11.55
C ARG A 102 8.94 -19.76 -11.13
N GLY A 103 8.47 -19.59 -9.90
CA GLY A 103 7.21 -20.15 -9.43
C GLY A 103 6.00 -19.52 -10.11
N ALA A 104 5.97 -18.18 -10.16
CA ALA A 104 4.82 -17.39 -10.61
C ALA A 104 4.67 -17.32 -12.15
N LEU A 105 5.76 -17.45 -12.91
CA LEU A 105 5.73 -17.46 -14.38
C LEU A 105 5.63 -18.88 -14.98
N GLY A 106 5.79 -19.93 -14.18
CA GLY A 106 5.69 -21.33 -14.64
C GLY A 106 6.73 -21.71 -15.71
N VAL A 107 7.89 -21.06 -15.73
CA VAL A 107 8.98 -21.30 -16.69
C VAL A 107 10.09 -22.18 -16.12
N ASP A 108 10.91 -22.76 -17.00
CA ASP A 108 11.97 -23.69 -16.62
C ASP A 108 13.17 -22.95 -15.98
N VAL A 109 13.52 -21.77 -16.50
CA VAL A 109 14.65 -20.92 -16.04
C VAL A 109 14.21 -19.46 -15.87
N VAL A 110 14.66 -18.79 -14.80
CA VAL A 110 14.56 -17.33 -14.64
C VAL A 110 15.92 -16.74 -14.31
N VAL A 111 16.21 -15.54 -14.83
CA VAL A 111 17.44 -14.79 -14.60
C VAL A 111 17.12 -13.35 -14.20
N THR A 112 17.82 -12.85 -13.17
CA THR A 112 17.76 -11.45 -12.69
C THR A 112 19.03 -11.14 -11.88
N GLY A 113 19.14 -9.95 -11.28
CA GLY A 113 20.33 -9.51 -10.56
C GLY A 113 20.48 -7.99 -10.45
N ARG A 114 21.68 -7.55 -10.04
CA ARG A 114 22.06 -6.12 -9.92
C ARG A 114 23.35 -5.81 -10.69
N VAL A 115 23.33 -4.75 -11.51
CA VAL A 115 24.50 -4.19 -12.21
C VAL A 115 25.02 -3.00 -11.44
N LEU A 116 26.26 -3.11 -10.96
CA LEU A 116 26.99 -2.07 -10.23
C LEU A 116 28.04 -1.43 -11.14
N VAL A 117 28.12 -0.10 -11.12
CA VAL A 117 29.19 0.67 -11.75
C VAL A 117 30.30 0.90 -10.72
N VAL A 118 31.51 0.40 -10.97
CA VAL A 118 32.70 0.66 -10.14
C VAL A 118 33.80 1.29 -11.01
N ASP A 119 34.74 2.01 -10.41
CA ASP A 119 35.69 2.94 -11.05
C ASP A 119 36.08 2.58 -12.52
N ASP A 120 36.70 1.42 -12.74
CA ASP A 120 37.17 0.96 -14.07
C ASP A 120 36.34 -0.18 -14.71
N ALA A 121 35.25 -0.64 -14.08
CA ALA A 121 34.52 -1.84 -14.52
C ALA A 121 33.02 -1.87 -14.17
N TYR A 122 32.25 -2.65 -14.93
CA TYR A 122 30.94 -3.11 -14.52
C TYR A 122 31.06 -4.41 -13.71
N ARG A 123 30.30 -4.52 -12.62
CA ARG A 123 30.12 -5.74 -11.82
C ARG A 123 28.64 -6.14 -11.82
N LEU A 124 28.33 -7.31 -12.37
CA LEU A 124 26.99 -7.90 -12.35
C LEU A 124 26.93 -8.99 -11.27
N LEU A 125 26.04 -8.79 -10.31
CA LEU A 125 25.57 -9.80 -9.36
C LEU A 125 24.41 -10.54 -10.01
N LEU A 126 24.62 -11.76 -10.45
CA LEU A 126 23.68 -12.56 -11.21
C LEU A 126 23.00 -13.61 -10.33
N ALA A 127 21.68 -13.75 -10.44
CA ALA A 127 20.89 -14.81 -9.85
C ALA A 127 20.14 -15.59 -10.96
N VAL A 128 20.21 -16.92 -10.92
CA VAL A 128 19.60 -17.83 -11.90
C VAL A 128 18.82 -18.91 -11.16
N ALA A 129 17.50 -18.95 -11.31
CA ALA A 129 16.69 -20.07 -10.87
C ALA A 129 16.52 -21.07 -12.01
N GLY A 130 16.93 -22.32 -11.80
CA GLY A 130 16.71 -23.43 -12.72
C GLY A 130 16.00 -24.61 -12.04
N PRO A 131 15.76 -25.72 -12.76
CA PRO A 131 15.09 -26.91 -12.22
C PRO A 131 15.82 -27.56 -11.04
N THR A 132 17.12 -27.34 -10.91
CA THR A 132 17.98 -27.88 -9.85
C THR A 132 18.12 -26.94 -8.63
N GLY A 133 17.52 -25.75 -8.66
CA GLY A 133 17.60 -24.74 -7.61
C GLY A 133 18.11 -23.39 -8.11
N VAL A 134 18.52 -22.52 -7.19
CA VAL A 134 19.05 -21.18 -7.48
C VAL A 134 20.58 -21.20 -7.46
N THR A 135 21.19 -20.61 -8.50
CA THR A 135 22.63 -20.38 -8.62
C THR A 135 22.90 -18.88 -8.64
N THR A 136 23.84 -18.39 -7.85
CA THR A 136 24.31 -17.00 -7.90
C THR A 136 25.77 -16.92 -8.36
N ALA A 137 26.14 -15.83 -9.04
CA ALA A 137 27.51 -15.58 -9.49
C ALA A 137 27.80 -14.08 -9.61
N THR A 138 29.05 -13.68 -9.36
CA THR A 138 29.54 -12.34 -9.68
C THR A 138 30.38 -12.38 -10.95
N VAL A 139 30.06 -11.54 -11.93
CA VAL A 139 30.85 -11.39 -13.17
C VAL A 139 31.24 -9.93 -13.39
N GLU A 140 32.46 -9.70 -13.86
CA GLU A 140 33.01 -8.36 -14.05
C GLU A 140 33.58 -8.16 -15.46
N ALA A 141 33.52 -6.95 -16.00
CA ALA A 141 34.22 -6.56 -17.21
C ALA A 141 34.56 -5.06 -17.22
N PRO A 142 35.68 -4.63 -17.83
CA PRO A 142 35.97 -3.20 -18.02
C PRO A 142 34.83 -2.49 -18.76
N HIS A 143 34.60 -1.21 -18.47
CA HIS A 143 33.50 -0.42 -19.06
C HIS A 143 33.43 -0.53 -20.59
N ALA A 144 34.58 -0.41 -21.26
CA ALA A 144 34.70 -0.55 -22.71
C ALA A 144 34.41 -1.96 -23.28
N ARG A 145 33.99 -2.93 -22.45
CA ARG A 145 33.82 -4.36 -22.81
C ARG A 145 32.55 -4.98 -22.22
N ARG A 146 31.39 -4.30 -22.34
CA ARG A 146 30.07 -4.85 -21.97
C ARG A 146 29.79 -6.22 -22.61
N ASP A 147 30.26 -6.43 -23.85
CA ASP A 147 30.24 -7.71 -24.56
C ASP A 147 30.78 -8.89 -23.72
N ARG A 148 31.84 -8.64 -22.93
CA ARG A 148 32.46 -9.64 -22.05
C ARG A 148 31.67 -9.87 -20.76
N LEU A 149 30.93 -8.87 -20.28
CA LEU A 149 30.06 -9.00 -19.11
C LEU A 149 28.93 -9.99 -19.43
N VAL A 150 28.20 -9.73 -20.51
CA VAL A 150 27.11 -10.58 -21.00
C VAL A 150 27.62 -11.96 -21.40
N ALA A 151 28.76 -12.07 -22.08
CA ALA A 151 29.36 -13.36 -22.42
C ALA A 151 29.73 -14.21 -21.20
N LYS A 152 30.05 -13.60 -20.05
CA LYS A 152 30.27 -14.31 -18.78
C LYS A 152 28.93 -14.70 -18.15
N ALA A 153 27.97 -13.79 -18.07
CA ALA A 153 26.63 -14.06 -17.53
C ALA A 153 25.94 -15.22 -18.26
N ALA A 154 25.92 -15.19 -19.60
CA ALA A 154 25.31 -16.23 -20.43
C ALA A 154 25.96 -17.61 -20.23
N ARG A 155 27.26 -17.68 -19.90
CA ARG A 155 27.90 -18.96 -19.52
C ARG A 155 27.45 -19.48 -18.17
N VAL A 156 27.18 -18.61 -17.19
CA VAL A 156 26.62 -19.02 -15.89
C VAL A 156 25.19 -19.55 -16.08
N VAL A 157 24.36 -18.84 -16.84
CA VAL A 157 22.98 -19.29 -17.16
C VAL A 157 22.98 -20.65 -17.86
N ALA A 158 23.82 -20.84 -18.89
CA ALA A 158 23.95 -22.12 -19.61
C ALA A 158 24.64 -23.24 -18.79
N GLN A 159 25.23 -22.92 -17.63
CA GLN A 159 25.71 -23.92 -16.66
C GLN A 159 24.61 -24.33 -15.68
N ALA A 160 23.69 -23.42 -15.33
CA ALA A 160 22.57 -23.70 -14.45
C ALA A 160 21.52 -24.61 -15.12
N GLU A 161 21.29 -24.47 -16.43
CA GLU A 161 20.41 -25.35 -17.20
C GLU A 161 21.09 -25.89 -18.49
N PRO A 162 21.62 -27.13 -18.47
CA PRO A 162 22.37 -27.72 -19.58
C PRO A 162 21.57 -27.97 -20.87
N THR A 163 20.22 -27.91 -20.83
CA THR A 163 19.38 -28.03 -22.04
C THR A 163 19.30 -26.73 -22.84
N LEU A 164 19.67 -25.57 -22.26
CA LEU A 164 19.74 -24.31 -22.99
C LEU A 164 20.80 -24.37 -24.12
N PRO A 165 20.55 -23.70 -25.27
CA PRO A 165 21.55 -23.58 -26.31
C PRO A 165 22.80 -22.89 -25.76
N ARG A 166 23.99 -23.32 -26.19
CA ARG A 166 25.23 -22.64 -25.80
C ARG A 166 25.25 -21.23 -26.43
N PRO A 167 25.18 -20.16 -25.63
CA PRO A 167 24.96 -18.82 -26.15
C PRO A 167 26.22 -18.31 -26.87
N ALA A 168 26.01 -17.62 -27.99
CA ALA A 168 27.05 -16.80 -28.60
C ALA A 168 27.05 -15.42 -27.90
N PRO A 169 28.22 -14.79 -27.67
CA PRO A 169 28.27 -13.41 -27.22
C PRO A 169 27.54 -12.51 -28.22
N PRO A 170 26.54 -11.71 -27.81
CA PRO A 170 26.02 -10.66 -28.68
C PRO A 170 27.12 -9.61 -28.93
N ALA A 171 27.07 -8.97 -30.10
CA ALA A 171 27.81 -7.73 -30.30
C ALA A 171 27.06 -6.63 -29.53
N ALA A 172 27.63 -6.18 -28.41
CA ALA A 172 27.09 -5.07 -27.64
C ALA A 172 27.29 -3.75 -28.43
N PRO A 173 26.23 -3.05 -28.85
CA PRO A 173 26.35 -1.71 -29.43
C PRO A 173 26.71 -0.68 -28.34
N GLU A 174 27.14 0.52 -28.73
CA GLU A 174 27.24 1.62 -27.77
C GLU A 174 25.83 2.06 -27.33
N LEU A 175 25.71 2.64 -26.12
CA LEU A 175 24.43 3.09 -25.59
C LEU A 175 24.16 4.52 -26.06
N ASP A 176 23.97 4.68 -27.37
CA ASP A 176 23.79 5.96 -28.03
C ASP A 176 22.71 5.91 -29.12
N GLY A 177 22.29 7.09 -29.58
CA GLY A 177 21.34 7.28 -30.67
C GLY A 177 20.11 6.36 -30.60
N ALA A 178 19.87 5.65 -31.71
CA ALA A 178 18.74 4.73 -31.87
C ALA A 178 18.71 3.58 -30.85
N TYR A 179 19.86 3.11 -30.35
CA TYR A 179 19.89 2.01 -29.39
C TYR A 179 19.54 2.49 -27.98
N ALA A 180 20.00 3.69 -27.59
CA ALA A 180 19.55 4.32 -26.34
C ALA A 180 18.03 4.50 -26.34
N THR A 181 17.44 5.04 -27.42
CA THR A 181 15.98 5.18 -27.54
C THR A 181 15.23 3.86 -27.43
N TYR A 182 15.76 2.78 -28.03
CA TYR A 182 15.19 1.44 -27.90
C TYR A 182 15.23 0.92 -26.46
N VAL A 183 16.33 1.10 -25.75
CA VAL A 183 16.45 0.68 -24.34
C VAL A 183 15.52 1.48 -23.43
N THR A 184 15.37 2.79 -23.65
CA THR A 184 14.37 3.60 -22.92
C THR A 184 12.94 3.11 -23.17
N ALA A 185 12.61 2.71 -24.40
CA ALA A 185 11.30 2.14 -24.70
C ALA A 185 11.06 0.78 -24.01
N LEU A 186 12.11 -0.03 -23.81
CA LEU A 186 12.02 -1.26 -22.98
C LEU A 186 11.70 -0.94 -21.52
N VAL A 187 12.29 0.12 -20.95
CA VAL A 187 11.98 0.58 -19.58
C VAL A 187 10.50 0.97 -19.47
N TYR A 188 10.00 1.81 -20.38
CA TYR A 188 8.59 2.21 -20.41
C TYR A 188 7.66 1.00 -20.56
N ALA A 189 7.93 0.11 -21.52
CA ALA A 189 7.13 -1.09 -21.74
C ALA A 189 7.11 -2.01 -20.49
N SER A 190 8.26 -2.20 -19.82
CA SER A 190 8.36 -3.01 -18.60
C SER A 190 7.60 -2.43 -17.40
N GLY A 191 7.37 -1.11 -17.39
CA GLY A 191 6.54 -0.39 -16.42
C GLY A 191 5.06 -0.30 -16.82
N GLY A 192 4.63 -0.92 -17.92
CA GLY A 192 3.26 -0.87 -18.42
C GLY A 192 2.91 0.36 -19.27
N LEU A 193 3.87 1.24 -19.57
CA LEU A 193 3.67 2.45 -20.39
C LEU A 193 3.79 2.12 -21.89
N VAL A 194 2.84 1.36 -22.41
CA VAL A 194 2.89 0.81 -23.79
C VAL A 194 2.72 1.91 -24.85
N GLY A 195 1.85 2.88 -24.61
CA GLY A 195 1.68 4.06 -25.46
C GLY A 195 2.98 4.87 -25.60
N ASP A 196 3.60 5.24 -24.48
CA ASP A 196 4.87 5.98 -24.46
C ASP A 196 6.02 5.20 -25.11
N ALA A 197 6.13 3.89 -24.85
CA ALA A 197 7.13 3.03 -25.49
C ALA A 197 6.97 3.01 -27.02
N SER A 198 5.72 2.92 -27.50
CA SER A 198 5.40 2.93 -28.93
C SER A 198 5.72 4.28 -29.58
N ALA A 199 5.26 5.38 -28.96
CA ALA A 199 5.52 6.75 -29.41
C ALA A 199 7.02 7.06 -29.45
N LEU A 200 7.79 6.63 -28.46
CA LEU A 200 9.23 6.82 -28.39
C LEU A 200 9.96 6.10 -29.53
N LEU A 201 9.59 4.86 -29.85
CA LEU A 201 10.15 4.11 -30.98
C LEU A 201 9.76 4.68 -32.35
N ALA A 202 8.65 5.42 -32.44
CA ALA A 202 8.25 6.11 -33.67
C ALA A 202 9.11 7.36 -33.96
N THR A 203 9.89 7.86 -32.99
CA THR A 203 10.79 9.01 -33.20
C THR A 203 12.06 8.68 -34.00
N VAL A 204 12.36 7.39 -34.19
CA VAL A 204 13.57 6.90 -34.86
C VAL A 204 13.21 6.24 -36.18
N ALA A 205 13.96 6.54 -37.24
CA ALA A 205 13.73 5.97 -38.56
C ALA A 205 14.05 4.46 -38.60
N ASP A 206 13.26 3.70 -39.36
CA ASP A 206 13.35 2.24 -39.47
C ASP A 206 14.72 1.72 -39.90
N ALA A 207 15.45 2.50 -40.69
CA ALA A 207 16.80 2.16 -41.16
C ALA A 207 17.86 2.22 -40.04
N ASP A 208 17.60 2.98 -38.98
CA ASP A 208 18.50 3.19 -37.85
C ASP A 208 18.16 2.28 -36.65
N LEU A 209 16.94 1.72 -36.62
CA LEU A 209 16.50 0.80 -35.57
C LEU A 209 17.06 -0.63 -35.80
N PRO A 210 17.57 -1.31 -34.76
CA PRO A 210 17.93 -2.72 -34.88
C PRO A 210 16.66 -3.56 -35.10
N GLY A 211 16.74 -4.65 -35.88
CA GLY A 211 15.57 -5.45 -36.24
C GLY A 211 14.76 -6.07 -35.08
N ARG A 212 15.29 -6.07 -33.85
CA ARG A 212 14.54 -6.39 -32.62
C ARG A 212 13.64 -5.24 -32.14
N ALA A 213 14.08 -3.99 -32.30
CA ALA A 213 13.30 -2.80 -32.00
C ALA A 213 12.14 -2.64 -33.01
N LEU A 214 12.37 -2.99 -34.28
CA LEU A 214 11.30 -3.08 -35.28
C LEU A 214 10.23 -4.10 -34.85
N ARG A 215 10.62 -5.32 -34.45
CA ARG A 215 9.67 -6.33 -33.91
C ARG A 215 8.98 -5.90 -32.63
N LEU A 216 9.69 -5.23 -31.71
CA LEU A 216 9.07 -4.68 -30.51
C LEU A 216 8.02 -3.63 -30.89
N ARG A 217 8.34 -2.70 -31.81
CA ARG A 217 7.41 -1.68 -32.28
C ARG A 217 6.20 -2.29 -33.01
N GLU A 218 6.39 -3.33 -33.82
CA GLU A 218 5.30 -4.15 -34.39
C GLU A 218 4.43 -4.82 -33.32
N ASP A 219 5.01 -5.23 -32.17
CA ASP A 219 4.28 -5.90 -31.09
C ASP A 219 3.57 -4.91 -30.17
N LEU A 220 4.15 -3.73 -29.90
CA LEU A 220 3.50 -2.64 -29.19
C LEU A 220 2.34 -2.07 -30.01
N ALA A 221 2.56 -1.78 -31.30
CA ALA A 221 1.51 -1.31 -32.20
C ALA A 221 0.41 -2.37 -32.40
N GLY A 222 0.78 -3.64 -32.52
CA GLY A 222 -0.19 -4.74 -32.63
C GLY A 222 -0.89 -5.14 -31.33
N ALA A 223 -0.45 -4.62 -30.18
CA ALA A 223 -1.20 -4.68 -28.93
C ALA A 223 -2.18 -3.50 -28.80
N ALA A 224 -1.80 -2.31 -29.29
CA ALA A 224 -2.66 -1.11 -29.30
C ALA A 224 -3.75 -1.14 -30.38
N ASP A 225 -3.52 -1.77 -31.53
CA ASP A 225 -4.55 -2.06 -32.55
C ASP A 225 -4.41 -3.50 -33.05
N PRO A 226 -5.02 -4.48 -32.37
CA PRO A 226 -5.02 -5.89 -32.78
C PRO A 226 -5.71 -6.12 -34.13
N THR A 227 -6.59 -5.22 -34.57
CA THR A 227 -7.41 -5.39 -35.78
C THR A 227 -6.67 -5.02 -37.06
N ALA A 228 -5.80 -4.01 -37.01
CA ALA A 228 -4.91 -3.63 -38.09
C ALA A 228 -3.55 -4.39 -38.06
N ALA A 229 -3.27 -5.10 -36.97
CA ALA A 229 -2.00 -5.81 -36.77
C ALA A 229 -1.76 -6.93 -37.80
N GLU A 230 -0.52 -7.05 -38.28
CA GLU A 230 -0.13 -8.25 -39.05
C GLU A 230 -0.23 -9.52 -38.17
N PRO A 231 -0.77 -10.63 -38.70
CA PRO A 231 -0.89 -11.90 -37.96
C PRO A 231 0.48 -12.47 -37.58
N VAL A 232 0.61 -12.95 -36.34
CA VAL A 232 1.85 -13.53 -35.84
C VAL A 232 1.69 -15.02 -35.53
N THR A 233 2.58 -15.83 -36.10
CA THR A 233 2.59 -17.30 -35.94
C THR A 233 3.51 -17.81 -34.83
N SER A 234 4.25 -16.91 -34.17
CA SER A 234 5.15 -17.25 -33.05
C SER A 234 4.44 -17.12 -31.72
N GLY A 235 4.29 -18.24 -30.99
CA GLY A 235 3.68 -18.25 -29.66
C GLY A 235 4.34 -17.28 -28.66
N THR A 236 5.67 -17.10 -28.73
CA THR A 236 6.38 -16.12 -27.89
C THR A 236 5.93 -14.67 -28.18
N ARG A 237 5.72 -14.32 -29.45
CA ARG A 237 5.23 -12.97 -29.81
C ARG A 237 3.74 -12.81 -29.52
N LEU A 238 2.93 -13.87 -29.66
CA LEU A 238 1.51 -13.85 -29.26
C LEU A 238 1.37 -13.56 -27.76
N LEU A 239 2.09 -14.30 -26.90
CA LEU A 239 2.07 -14.06 -25.45
C LEU A 239 2.60 -12.66 -25.09
N ARG A 240 3.63 -12.17 -25.78
CA ARG A 240 4.15 -10.81 -25.61
C ARG A 240 3.12 -9.73 -25.96
N ARG A 241 2.41 -9.86 -27.08
CA ARG A 241 1.33 -8.94 -27.46
C ARG A 241 0.18 -8.97 -26.46
N ALA A 242 -0.23 -10.15 -26.00
CA ALA A 242 -1.24 -10.29 -24.96
C ALA A 242 -0.83 -9.58 -23.66
N LEU A 243 0.43 -9.72 -23.23
CA LEU A 243 0.97 -9.02 -22.06
C LEU A 243 1.06 -7.50 -22.26
N PHE A 244 1.41 -7.01 -23.45
CA PHE A 244 1.35 -5.57 -23.73
C PHE A 244 -0.09 -5.04 -23.82
N ALA A 245 -1.06 -5.85 -24.25
CA ALA A 245 -2.46 -5.44 -24.29
C ALA A 245 -3.01 -5.10 -22.89
N LEU A 246 -2.41 -5.63 -21.80
CA LEU A 246 -2.75 -5.26 -20.42
C LEU A 246 -2.36 -3.81 -20.04
N GLY A 247 -1.52 -3.14 -20.84
CA GLY A 247 -0.97 -1.81 -20.53
C GLY A 247 -1.19 -0.76 -21.63
N VAL A 248 -2.15 -0.97 -22.54
CA VAL A 248 -2.51 0.05 -23.54
C VAL A 248 -3.52 1.05 -22.96
N ASP A 249 -3.42 2.31 -23.39
CA ASP A 249 -4.25 3.41 -22.85
C ASP A 249 -5.76 3.18 -23.05
N ALA A 250 -6.14 2.50 -24.14
CA ALA A 250 -7.50 2.06 -24.45
C ALA A 250 -7.58 0.54 -24.34
N PHE A 251 -7.66 0.04 -23.11
CA PHE A 251 -7.76 -1.40 -22.82
C PHE A 251 -9.05 -2.01 -23.40
N ASP A 252 -8.91 -3.04 -24.22
CA ASP A 252 -10.01 -3.85 -24.76
C ASP A 252 -9.90 -5.27 -24.17
N GLU A 253 -10.86 -5.63 -23.31
CA GLU A 253 -10.85 -6.87 -22.55
C GLU A 253 -11.18 -8.10 -23.41
N ASP A 254 -12.10 -7.98 -24.37
CA ASP A 254 -12.44 -9.06 -25.31
C ASP A 254 -11.23 -9.38 -26.19
N ALA A 255 -10.53 -8.34 -26.67
CA ALA A 255 -9.29 -8.49 -27.44
C ALA A 255 -8.14 -9.06 -26.61
N ALA A 256 -7.98 -8.62 -25.35
CA ALA A 256 -6.97 -9.15 -24.43
C ALA A 256 -7.24 -10.63 -24.11
N PHE A 257 -8.48 -10.99 -23.79
CA PHE A 257 -8.89 -12.37 -23.52
C PHE A 257 -8.60 -13.29 -24.72
N ALA A 258 -9.04 -12.91 -25.92
CA ALA A 258 -8.76 -13.64 -27.15
C ALA A 258 -7.25 -13.76 -27.46
N ALA A 259 -6.46 -12.74 -27.12
CA ALA A 259 -5.00 -12.77 -27.26
C ALA A 259 -4.35 -13.77 -26.28
N PHE A 260 -4.82 -13.86 -25.03
CA PHE A 260 -4.34 -14.86 -24.07
C PHE A 260 -4.78 -16.28 -24.41
N GLU A 261 -6.01 -16.51 -24.89
CA GLU A 261 -6.43 -17.82 -25.43
C GLU A 261 -5.53 -18.26 -26.59
N ALA A 262 -5.29 -17.37 -27.56
CA ALA A 262 -4.41 -17.65 -28.69
C ALA A 262 -2.96 -17.92 -28.25
N ALA A 263 -2.45 -17.18 -27.26
CA ALA A 263 -1.14 -17.40 -26.68
C ALA A 263 -1.05 -18.73 -25.91
N ALA A 264 -2.07 -19.10 -25.15
CA ALA A 264 -2.14 -20.37 -24.43
C ALA A 264 -2.17 -21.56 -25.40
N ALA A 265 -3.03 -21.51 -26.42
CA ALA A 265 -3.12 -22.52 -27.47
C ALA A 265 -1.82 -22.66 -28.28
N ALA A 266 -1.07 -21.57 -28.49
CA ALA A 266 0.17 -21.57 -29.26
C ALA A 266 1.44 -21.93 -28.45
N THR A 267 1.43 -21.73 -27.12
CA THR A 267 2.62 -21.94 -26.27
C THR A 267 2.51 -23.14 -25.33
N HIS A 268 1.29 -23.54 -24.96
CA HIS A 268 1.02 -24.53 -23.90
C HIS A 268 1.69 -24.18 -22.56
N ARG A 269 1.66 -22.91 -22.17
CA ARG A 269 2.31 -22.39 -20.96
C ARG A 269 1.27 -21.92 -19.93
N PRO A 270 1.31 -22.42 -18.67
CA PRO A 270 0.32 -22.10 -17.64
C PRO A 270 0.13 -20.61 -17.34
N VAL A 271 1.15 -19.77 -17.59
CA VAL A 271 1.06 -18.31 -17.38
C VAL A 271 0.03 -17.64 -18.30
N ALA A 272 -0.18 -18.14 -19.52
CA ALA A 272 -1.16 -17.58 -20.45
C ALA A 272 -2.60 -17.91 -20.00
N GLU A 273 -2.84 -19.18 -19.63
CA GLU A 273 -4.10 -19.64 -19.03
C GLU A 273 -4.42 -18.90 -17.71
N ALA A 274 -3.39 -18.65 -16.89
CA ALA A 274 -3.54 -17.90 -15.64
C ALA A 274 -3.95 -16.44 -15.86
N TRP A 275 -3.41 -15.78 -16.90
CA TRP A 275 -3.84 -14.43 -17.29
C TRP A 275 -5.24 -14.41 -17.90
N ALA A 276 -5.58 -15.36 -18.77
CA ALA A 276 -6.94 -15.52 -19.28
C ALA A 276 -7.95 -15.68 -18.14
N ALA A 277 -7.59 -16.41 -17.08
CA ALA A 277 -8.42 -16.57 -15.89
C ALA A 277 -8.57 -15.31 -15.05
N VAL A 278 -7.48 -14.56 -14.84
CA VAL A 278 -7.50 -13.27 -14.13
C VAL A 278 -8.39 -12.26 -14.86
N LEU A 279 -8.32 -12.21 -16.19
CA LEU A 279 -9.19 -11.37 -17.03
C LEU A 279 -10.65 -11.82 -16.99
N ALA A 280 -10.93 -13.10 -17.23
CA ALA A 280 -12.31 -13.58 -17.14
C ALA A 280 -12.93 -13.31 -15.74
N ALA A 281 -12.14 -13.36 -14.68
CA ALA A 281 -12.57 -13.00 -13.34
C ALA A 281 -12.76 -11.48 -13.13
N SER A 282 -12.08 -10.57 -13.86
CA SER A 282 -12.28 -9.12 -13.71
C SER A 282 -13.68 -8.66 -14.12
N VAL A 283 -14.28 -9.28 -15.13
CA VAL A 283 -15.70 -9.09 -15.52
C VAL A 283 -16.67 -10.05 -14.83
N GLY A 284 -16.19 -10.90 -13.92
CA GLY A 284 -17.04 -11.85 -13.19
C GLY A 284 -17.45 -13.10 -13.98
N ASP A 285 -16.84 -13.39 -15.14
CA ASP A 285 -16.93 -14.72 -15.78
C ASP A 285 -16.01 -15.73 -15.06
N TYR A 286 -16.41 -16.05 -13.84
CA TYR A 286 -15.70 -17.01 -13.02
C TYR A 286 -15.80 -18.46 -13.55
N ALA A 287 -16.72 -18.74 -14.48
CA ALA A 287 -16.85 -20.07 -15.09
C ALA A 287 -15.71 -20.32 -16.08
N THR A 288 -15.45 -19.34 -16.96
CA THR A 288 -14.30 -19.33 -17.85
C THR A 288 -12.98 -19.27 -17.07
N ALA A 289 -12.92 -18.43 -16.02
CA ALA A 289 -11.74 -18.36 -15.14
C ALA A 289 -11.38 -19.70 -14.48
N GLY A 290 -12.40 -20.44 -13.99
CA GLY A 290 -12.21 -21.77 -13.41
C GLY A 290 -11.73 -22.81 -14.41
N ALA A 291 -12.23 -22.76 -15.65
CA ALA A 291 -11.82 -23.66 -16.73
C ALA A 291 -10.35 -23.41 -17.17
N ALA A 292 -9.96 -22.15 -17.31
CA ALA A 292 -8.58 -21.76 -17.61
C ALA A 292 -7.62 -22.15 -16.48
N LEU A 293 -7.97 -21.94 -15.20
CA LEU A 293 -7.12 -22.35 -14.07
C LEU A 293 -7.02 -23.88 -13.90
N SER A 294 -8.06 -24.64 -14.24
CA SER A 294 -7.96 -26.11 -14.34
C SER A 294 -6.92 -26.50 -15.38
N THR A 295 -6.99 -25.91 -16.58
CA THR A 295 -6.04 -26.15 -17.68
C THR A 295 -4.61 -25.72 -17.32
N ALA A 296 -4.45 -24.60 -16.59
CA ALA A 296 -3.16 -24.13 -16.08
C ALA A 296 -2.52 -25.07 -15.05
N THR A 297 -3.34 -25.77 -14.26
CA THR A 297 -2.88 -26.64 -13.16
C THR A 297 -2.84 -28.13 -13.52
N ASP A 298 -3.31 -28.50 -14.72
CA ASP A 298 -3.33 -29.87 -15.21
C ASP A 298 -1.95 -30.54 -15.13
N GLY A 299 -1.93 -31.77 -14.59
CA GLY A 299 -0.70 -32.51 -14.30
C GLY A 299 0.08 -32.05 -13.07
N GLY A 300 -0.37 -31.01 -12.34
CA GLY A 300 0.19 -30.60 -11.05
C GLY A 300 1.55 -29.92 -11.11
N GLY A 301 1.93 -29.37 -12.27
CA GLY A 301 3.25 -28.77 -12.52
C GLY A 301 3.38 -27.29 -12.13
N TYR A 302 2.27 -26.61 -11.79
CA TYR A 302 2.23 -25.16 -11.62
C TYR A 302 1.53 -24.75 -10.31
N PRO A 303 2.24 -24.79 -9.16
CA PRO A 303 1.64 -24.52 -7.85
C PRO A 303 1.05 -23.11 -7.70
N TYR A 304 1.57 -22.11 -8.43
CA TYR A 304 1.04 -20.75 -8.36
C TYR A 304 -0.38 -20.65 -8.96
N GLY A 305 -0.69 -21.45 -10.00
CA GLY A 305 -2.06 -21.59 -10.52
C GLY A 305 -3.04 -22.15 -9.48
N GLU A 306 -2.58 -23.00 -8.55
CA GLU A 306 -3.42 -23.50 -7.46
C GLU A 306 -3.70 -22.42 -6.40
N ALA A 307 -2.75 -21.49 -6.17
CA ALA A 307 -2.98 -20.33 -5.32
C ALA A 307 -3.94 -19.33 -5.99
N LEU A 308 -3.83 -19.13 -7.32
CA LEU A 308 -4.81 -18.36 -8.09
C LEU A 308 -6.21 -18.99 -8.03
N ALA A 309 -6.32 -20.31 -8.13
CA ALA A 309 -7.60 -21.03 -7.96
C ALA A 309 -8.17 -20.88 -6.53
N ALA A 310 -7.32 -20.84 -5.50
CA ALA A 310 -7.76 -20.51 -4.15
C ALA A 310 -8.31 -19.07 -4.05
N SER A 311 -7.66 -18.10 -4.72
CA SER A 311 -8.14 -16.70 -4.77
C SER A 311 -9.42 -16.53 -5.57
N LEU A 312 -9.62 -17.30 -6.65
CA LEU A 312 -10.87 -17.34 -7.41
C LEU A 312 -12.02 -17.86 -6.55
N ALA A 313 -11.81 -18.98 -5.84
CA ALA A 313 -12.80 -19.54 -4.93
C ALA A 313 -13.19 -18.54 -3.83
N TRP A 314 -12.22 -17.81 -3.28
CA TRP A 314 -12.47 -16.73 -2.32
C TRP A 314 -13.28 -15.58 -2.95
N ALA A 315 -12.94 -15.14 -4.16
CA ALA A 315 -13.66 -14.08 -4.87
C ALA A 315 -15.10 -14.46 -5.26
N GLN A 316 -15.37 -15.77 -5.46
CA GLN A 316 -16.70 -16.34 -5.63
C GLN A 316 -17.49 -16.48 -4.31
N GLY A 317 -16.88 -16.19 -3.15
CA GLY A 317 -17.47 -16.38 -1.82
C GLY A 317 -17.36 -17.80 -1.25
N ASP A 318 -16.67 -18.73 -1.92
CA ASP A 318 -16.37 -20.07 -1.40
C ASP A 318 -15.05 -20.08 -0.59
N GLN A 319 -15.11 -19.43 0.58
CA GLN A 319 -14.04 -19.43 1.58
C GLN A 319 -13.65 -20.87 2.00
N GLY A 320 -14.60 -21.82 1.96
CA GLY A 320 -14.35 -23.22 2.30
C GLY A 320 -13.40 -23.90 1.33
N ALA A 321 -13.64 -23.76 0.02
CA ALA A 321 -12.76 -24.25 -1.03
C ALA A 321 -11.43 -23.50 -1.06
N ALA A 322 -11.43 -22.18 -0.89
CA ALA A 322 -10.21 -21.37 -0.83
C ALA A 322 -9.25 -21.86 0.27
N LEU A 323 -9.74 -22.00 1.51
CA LEU A 323 -8.93 -22.47 2.63
C LEU A 323 -8.57 -23.96 2.52
N ALA A 324 -9.39 -24.79 1.87
CA ALA A 324 -9.00 -26.17 1.53
C ALA A 324 -7.80 -26.22 0.57
N ALA A 325 -7.77 -25.35 -0.45
CA ALA A 325 -6.64 -25.24 -1.37
C ALA A 325 -5.38 -24.70 -0.69
N VAL A 326 -5.49 -23.66 0.16
CA VAL A 326 -4.39 -23.15 1.00
C VAL A 326 -3.78 -24.27 1.85
N ARG A 327 -4.61 -25.03 2.59
CA ARG A 327 -4.14 -26.16 3.40
C ARG A 327 -3.46 -27.26 2.57
N ALA A 328 -3.93 -27.52 1.34
CA ALA A 328 -3.30 -28.49 0.43
C ALA A 328 -1.93 -28.01 -0.12
N LEU A 329 -1.78 -26.72 -0.39
CA LEU A 329 -0.51 -26.08 -0.74
C LEU A 329 0.50 -26.19 0.41
N THR A 330 0.12 -25.75 1.61
CA THR A 330 0.96 -25.79 2.81
C THR A 330 1.35 -27.22 3.21
N GLY A 331 0.40 -28.17 3.14
CA GLY A 331 0.67 -29.59 3.42
C GLY A 331 1.69 -30.25 2.47
N ARG A 332 1.77 -29.81 1.21
CA ARG A 332 2.82 -30.28 0.28
C ARG A 332 4.20 -29.73 0.63
N ALA A 333 4.29 -28.49 1.14
CA ALA A 333 5.55 -27.92 1.62
C ALA A 333 6.12 -28.74 2.79
N LEU A 334 5.26 -29.11 3.75
CA LEU A 334 5.64 -29.86 4.95
C LEU A 334 6.07 -31.31 4.67
N THR A 335 5.61 -31.92 3.57
CA THR A 335 5.90 -33.33 3.24
C THR A 335 7.14 -33.53 2.37
N GLY A 336 7.94 -32.47 2.15
CA GLY A 336 9.25 -32.57 1.48
C GLY A 336 9.18 -32.85 -0.03
N ARG A 337 7.99 -32.86 -0.64
CA ARG A 337 7.80 -32.87 -2.11
C ARG A 337 7.98 -31.46 -2.68
N ALA A 338 9.00 -30.75 -2.21
CA ALA A 338 9.30 -29.37 -2.58
C ALA A 338 9.84 -29.32 -4.02
N GLY A 339 8.96 -29.08 -4.99
CA GLY A 339 9.36 -28.58 -6.29
C GLY A 339 9.87 -27.14 -6.16
N ALA A 340 10.86 -26.75 -6.97
CA ALA A 340 11.52 -25.43 -6.95
C ALA A 340 10.65 -24.25 -7.45
N HIS A 341 9.34 -24.32 -7.21
CA HIS A 341 8.30 -23.36 -7.61
C HIS A 341 7.35 -22.99 -6.44
N LEU A 342 7.46 -23.68 -5.30
CA LEU A 342 6.51 -23.58 -4.20
C LEU A 342 6.49 -22.23 -3.43
N PRO A 343 7.60 -21.45 -3.30
CA PRO A 343 7.57 -20.17 -2.58
C PRO A 343 6.53 -19.16 -3.06
N ALA A 344 6.38 -18.97 -4.38
CA ALA A 344 5.38 -18.04 -4.93
C ALA A 344 3.95 -18.47 -4.62
N ALA A 345 3.70 -19.79 -4.64
CA ALA A 345 2.40 -20.34 -4.32
C ALA A 345 2.07 -20.27 -2.81
N LEU A 346 3.08 -20.37 -1.93
CA LEU A 346 2.92 -20.14 -0.49
C LEU A 346 2.67 -18.67 -0.17
N LEU A 347 3.32 -17.75 -0.88
CA LEU A 347 3.04 -16.31 -0.79
C LEU A 347 1.60 -16.01 -1.24
N GLY A 348 1.18 -16.53 -2.39
CA GLY A 348 -0.22 -16.44 -2.84
C GLY A 348 -1.21 -17.06 -1.85
N ALA A 349 -0.87 -18.22 -1.26
CA ALA A 349 -1.70 -18.88 -0.26
C ALA A 349 -1.81 -18.07 1.06
N SER A 350 -0.74 -17.42 1.51
CA SER A 350 -0.81 -16.51 2.66
C SER A 350 -1.68 -15.29 2.38
N LEU A 351 -1.61 -14.71 1.17
CA LEU A 351 -2.46 -13.59 0.78
C LEU A 351 -3.95 -13.99 0.72
N VAL A 352 -4.27 -15.18 0.20
CA VAL A 352 -5.65 -15.72 0.22
C VAL A 352 -6.13 -15.98 1.65
N ALA A 353 -5.29 -16.49 2.53
CA ALA A 353 -5.64 -16.69 3.94
C ALA A 353 -5.85 -15.35 4.68
N GLN A 354 -5.01 -14.36 4.42
CA GLN A 354 -5.14 -12.99 4.94
C GLN A 354 -6.46 -12.35 4.49
N LEU A 355 -6.79 -12.42 3.19
CA LEU A 355 -8.07 -11.96 2.64
C LEU A 355 -9.29 -12.71 3.22
N ALA A 356 -9.08 -13.94 3.67
CA ALA A 356 -10.11 -14.78 4.30
C ALA A 356 -10.21 -14.62 5.83
N ASP A 357 -9.46 -13.70 6.44
CA ASP A 357 -9.31 -13.53 7.90
C ASP A 357 -8.96 -14.86 8.61
N ALA A 358 -8.20 -15.71 7.92
CA ALA A 358 -7.88 -17.07 8.32
C ALA A 358 -6.48 -17.13 8.92
N ALA A 359 -6.30 -16.50 10.08
CA ALA A 359 -5.01 -16.27 10.71
C ALA A 359 -4.16 -17.54 10.92
N ASP A 360 -4.79 -18.70 11.15
CA ASP A 360 -4.08 -19.99 11.33
C ASP A 360 -3.56 -20.55 10.00
N GLU A 361 -4.36 -20.50 8.93
CA GLU A 361 -3.92 -20.81 7.57
C GLU A 361 -2.85 -19.83 7.05
N GLU A 362 -2.96 -18.53 7.35
CA GLU A 362 -1.94 -17.52 7.01
C GLU A 362 -0.63 -17.86 7.72
N THR A 363 -0.67 -18.06 9.04
CA THR A 363 0.49 -18.46 9.85
C THR A 363 1.18 -19.71 9.28
N ALA A 364 0.41 -20.76 8.98
CA ALA A 364 0.96 -22.00 8.45
C ALA A 364 1.58 -21.85 7.05
N ALA A 365 0.98 -21.02 6.17
CA ALA A 365 1.53 -20.70 4.86
C ALA A 365 2.82 -19.86 4.96
N LEU A 366 2.84 -18.86 5.85
CA LEU A 366 4.00 -18.01 6.10
C LEU A 366 5.17 -18.79 6.72
N GLU A 367 4.94 -19.66 7.71
CA GLU A 367 6.00 -20.53 8.23
C GLU A 367 6.54 -21.49 7.16
N ALA A 368 5.67 -22.00 6.28
CA ALA A 368 6.13 -22.81 5.15
C ALA A 368 6.98 -21.97 4.18
N LEU A 369 6.63 -20.69 3.99
CA LEU A 369 7.39 -19.75 3.19
C LEU A 369 8.75 -19.41 3.81
N THR A 370 8.84 -19.10 5.11
CA THR A 370 10.14 -18.83 5.78
C THR A 370 11.09 -20.03 5.69
N ARG A 371 10.58 -21.27 5.77
CA ARG A 371 11.39 -22.49 5.57
C ARG A 371 11.91 -22.68 4.14
N GLN A 372 11.17 -22.23 3.13
CA GLN A 372 11.54 -22.36 1.71
C GLN A 372 12.31 -21.15 1.17
N ALA A 373 12.13 -19.99 1.79
CA ALA A 373 12.64 -18.69 1.38
C ALA A 373 13.04 -17.85 2.62
N PRO A 374 14.01 -18.30 3.44
CA PRO A 374 14.41 -17.67 4.71
C PRO A 374 15.10 -16.29 4.56
N PHE A 375 15.12 -15.77 3.35
CA PHE A 375 15.70 -14.48 2.95
C PHE A 375 14.61 -13.46 2.55
N LEU A 376 13.33 -13.84 2.57
CA LEU A 376 12.21 -12.92 2.37
C LEU A 376 11.81 -12.34 3.73
N VAL A 377 11.80 -11.01 3.83
CA VAL A 377 11.45 -10.31 5.08
C VAL A 377 9.95 -10.33 5.33
N TYR A 378 9.13 -10.09 4.29
CA TYR A 378 7.67 -10.09 4.34
C TYR A 378 7.03 -11.18 5.23
N PRO A 379 7.36 -12.49 5.10
CA PRO A 379 6.73 -13.51 5.94
C PRO A 379 7.11 -13.40 7.42
N PHE A 380 8.30 -12.91 7.76
CA PHE A 380 8.70 -12.67 9.14
C PHE A 380 7.97 -11.47 9.73
N GLU A 381 7.86 -10.37 8.97
CA GLU A 381 7.05 -9.21 9.35
C GLU A 381 5.58 -9.61 9.61
N ARG A 382 4.93 -10.29 8.65
CA ARG A 382 3.54 -10.73 8.79
C ARG A 382 3.33 -11.70 9.95
N LEU A 383 4.24 -12.66 10.17
CA LEU A 383 4.20 -13.54 11.34
C LEU A 383 4.32 -12.76 12.65
N SER A 384 5.07 -11.65 12.69
CA SER A 384 5.18 -10.84 13.90
C SER A 384 3.89 -10.10 14.25
N PHE A 385 3.19 -9.54 13.25
CA PHE A 385 1.88 -8.92 13.47
C PHE A 385 0.84 -9.95 13.93
N LEU A 386 0.74 -11.09 13.23
CA LEU A 386 -0.13 -12.21 13.60
C LEU A 386 0.19 -12.82 14.98
N ALA A 387 1.39 -12.59 15.52
CA ALA A 387 1.77 -12.99 16.87
C ALA A 387 1.38 -11.93 17.91
N PHE A 388 1.55 -10.64 17.62
CA PHE A 388 1.03 -9.56 18.48
C PHE A 388 -0.49 -9.60 18.60
N ASP A 389 -1.22 -9.85 17.50
CA ASP A 389 -2.69 -10.00 17.50
C ASP A 389 -3.18 -11.17 18.38
N ARG A 390 -2.28 -12.10 18.76
CA ARG A 390 -2.53 -13.26 19.64
C ARG A 390 -1.91 -13.12 21.02
N ASP A 391 -1.38 -11.94 21.38
CA ASP A 391 -0.58 -11.68 22.59
C ASP A 391 0.68 -12.58 22.74
N ASP A 392 1.15 -13.24 21.67
CA ASP A 392 2.33 -14.11 21.69
C ASP A 392 3.62 -13.33 21.39
N ALA A 393 4.10 -12.64 22.42
CA ALA A 393 5.37 -11.91 22.37
C ALA A 393 6.60 -12.79 22.08
N LEU A 394 6.54 -14.11 22.32
CA LEU A 394 7.65 -15.01 21.99
C LEU A 394 7.69 -15.26 20.49
N ALA A 395 6.57 -15.66 19.89
CA ALA A 395 6.47 -15.84 18.45
C ALA A 395 6.77 -14.53 17.69
N ALA A 396 6.33 -13.38 18.21
CA ALA A 396 6.66 -12.07 17.65
C ALA A 396 8.18 -11.81 17.65
N ALA A 397 8.86 -12.04 18.78
CA ALA A 397 10.32 -11.88 18.87
C ALA A 397 11.09 -12.90 17.99
N GLU A 398 10.61 -14.14 17.89
CA GLU A 398 11.20 -15.18 17.03
C GLU A 398 11.03 -14.87 15.53
N ALA A 399 9.95 -14.18 15.15
CA ALA A 399 9.75 -13.69 13.79
C ALA A 399 10.55 -12.40 13.51
N LEU A 400 10.63 -11.46 14.45
CA LEU A 400 11.34 -10.19 14.25
C LEU A 400 12.86 -10.31 14.27
N ALA A 401 13.43 -11.30 14.99
CA ALA A 401 14.87 -11.54 15.03
C ALA A 401 15.50 -11.76 13.63
N PRO A 402 15.00 -12.67 12.77
CA PRO A 402 15.49 -12.77 11.39
C PRO A 402 15.09 -11.57 10.52
N ALA A 403 13.99 -10.87 10.79
CA ALA A 403 13.63 -9.66 10.05
C ALA A 403 14.70 -8.57 10.19
N VAL A 404 15.19 -8.29 11.40
CA VAL A 404 16.29 -7.32 11.63
C VAL A 404 17.67 -7.81 11.17
N GLU A 405 17.87 -9.12 10.97
CA GLU A 405 19.09 -9.65 10.36
C GLU A 405 19.09 -9.49 8.83
N LEU A 406 17.91 -9.57 8.20
CA LEU A 406 17.72 -9.43 6.76
C LEU A 406 17.61 -7.96 6.32
N ASP A 407 16.96 -7.12 7.12
CA ASP A 407 16.84 -5.67 6.94
C ASP A 407 17.22 -4.94 8.25
N PRO A 408 18.51 -4.70 8.48
CA PRO A 408 19.01 -4.08 9.70
C PRO A 408 18.80 -2.55 9.77
N GLU A 409 18.30 -1.93 8.69
CA GLU A 409 18.09 -0.48 8.62
C GLU A 409 16.60 -0.08 8.72
N SER A 410 15.69 -1.05 8.82
CA SER A 410 14.27 -0.82 9.15
C SER A 410 14.07 -0.50 10.63
N ASP A 411 13.82 0.77 10.93
CA ASP A 411 13.48 1.26 12.27
C ASP A 411 12.21 0.59 12.83
N LEU A 412 11.25 0.25 11.96
CA LEU A 412 10.01 -0.44 12.30
C LEU A 412 10.28 -1.83 12.91
N TYR A 413 11.16 -2.63 12.29
CA TYR A 413 11.47 -3.97 12.81
C TYR A 413 12.22 -3.90 14.14
N TRP A 414 13.13 -2.93 14.30
CA TRP A 414 13.80 -2.68 15.59
C TRP A 414 12.84 -2.20 16.68
N THR A 415 11.87 -1.33 16.33
CA THR A 415 10.82 -0.84 17.24
C THR A 415 9.96 -1.99 17.75
N ASN A 416 9.47 -2.83 16.83
CA ASN A 416 8.63 -3.97 17.15
C ASN A 416 9.40 -5.06 17.92
N LEU A 417 10.69 -5.29 17.61
CA LEU A 417 11.53 -6.21 18.37
C LEU A 417 11.77 -5.69 19.80
N GLY A 418 11.91 -4.36 19.95
CA GLY A 418 11.91 -3.68 21.24
C GLY A 418 10.65 -3.96 22.05
N TRP A 419 9.48 -3.81 21.44
CA TRP A 419 8.18 -4.10 22.06
C TRP A 419 8.04 -5.59 22.46
N ALA A 420 8.35 -6.52 21.56
CA ALA A 420 8.32 -7.96 21.86
C ALA A 420 9.26 -8.32 23.04
N TYR A 421 10.46 -7.75 23.10
CA TYR A 421 11.37 -7.94 24.24
C TYR A 421 10.85 -7.31 25.54
N TYR A 422 10.13 -6.18 25.49
CA TYR A 422 9.45 -5.62 26.67
C TYR A 422 8.37 -6.58 27.18
N LEU A 423 7.51 -7.08 26.28
CA LEU A 423 6.46 -8.05 26.59
C LEU A 423 6.99 -9.41 27.08
N LEU A 424 8.25 -9.76 26.78
CA LEU A 424 8.95 -10.90 27.37
C LEU A 424 9.67 -10.59 28.70
N GLY A 425 9.81 -9.32 29.07
CA GLY A 425 10.56 -8.87 30.24
C GLY A 425 12.08 -8.82 30.04
N PHE A 426 12.57 -8.89 28.81
CA PHE A 426 13.98 -8.72 28.46
C PHE A 426 14.33 -7.24 28.30
N LEU A 427 14.20 -6.49 29.40
CA LEU A 427 14.23 -5.02 29.43
C LEU A 427 15.49 -4.42 28.81
N GLU A 428 16.69 -4.96 29.08
CA GLU A 428 17.94 -4.46 28.49
C GLU A 428 18.00 -4.65 26.97
N ARG A 429 17.41 -5.73 26.45
CA ARG A 429 17.31 -5.96 25.00
C ARG A 429 16.26 -5.06 24.37
N SER A 430 15.16 -4.82 25.07
CA SER A 430 14.10 -3.92 24.64
C SER A 430 14.58 -2.48 24.46
N GLU A 431 15.32 -1.95 25.45
CA GLU A 431 15.93 -0.62 25.32
C GLU A 431 16.98 -0.59 24.19
N ALA A 432 17.82 -1.63 24.06
CA ALA A 432 18.84 -1.67 22.99
C ALA A 432 18.22 -1.69 21.58
N ALA A 433 17.16 -2.47 21.35
CA ALA A 433 16.45 -2.52 20.08
C ALA A 433 15.72 -1.19 19.79
N SER A 434 15.03 -0.62 20.78
CA SER A 434 14.34 0.66 20.62
C SER A 434 15.32 1.83 20.42
N LEU A 435 16.51 1.81 21.06
CA LEU A 435 17.57 2.76 20.78
C LEU A 435 18.10 2.63 19.35
N ARG A 436 18.24 1.40 18.83
CA ARG A 436 18.64 1.19 17.42
C ARG A 436 17.61 1.74 16.44
N ALA A 437 16.32 1.62 16.72
CA ALA A 437 15.28 2.28 15.92
C ALA A 437 15.44 3.82 15.93
N VAL A 438 15.70 4.43 17.10
CA VAL A 438 15.92 5.89 17.21
C VAL A 438 17.26 6.36 16.59
N GLU A 439 18.24 5.48 16.43
CA GLU A 439 19.45 5.76 15.64
C GLU A 439 19.18 5.79 14.13
N LEU A 440 18.22 5.01 13.65
CA LEU A 440 17.81 4.91 12.24
C LEU A 440 16.86 6.05 11.86
N ASP A 441 15.81 6.27 12.65
CA ASP A 441 14.98 7.48 12.59
C ASP A 441 14.85 8.15 13.97
N ALA A 442 15.42 9.34 14.10
CA ALA A 442 15.34 10.16 15.31
C ALA A 442 13.93 10.66 15.66
N ASN A 443 12.96 10.52 14.73
CA ASN A 443 11.55 10.84 14.90
C ASN A 443 10.66 9.60 15.12
N GLN A 444 11.21 8.39 15.24
CA GLN A 444 10.43 7.18 15.51
C GLN A 444 9.88 7.22 16.95
N TYR A 445 8.68 7.79 17.08
CA TYR A 445 8.05 8.12 18.35
C TYR A 445 7.62 6.87 19.14
N ILE A 446 7.25 5.78 18.47
CA ILE A 446 6.90 4.51 19.12
C ILE A 446 8.14 3.89 19.79
N ALA A 447 9.33 4.04 19.20
CA ALA A 447 10.58 3.60 19.83
C ALA A 447 10.99 4.49 21.02
N LEU A 448 10.80 5.82 20.92
CA LEU A 448 10.98 6.76 22.04
C LEU A 448 10.03 6.42 23.20
N TYR A 449 8.78 6.11 22.89
CA TYR A 449 7.77 5.62 23.81
C TYR A 449 8.22 4.32 24.52
N ASN A 450 8.63 3.29 23.76
CA ASN A 450 9.16 2.04 24.31
C ASN A 450 10.37 2.26 25.24
N ILE A 451 11.28 3.18 24.89
CA ILE A 451 12.40 3.59 25.75
C ILE A 451 11.89 4.20 27.07
N GLY A 452 10.87 5.05 27.02
CA GLY A 452 10.20 5.61 28.20
C GLY A 452 9.67 4.53 29.14
N LEU A 453 8.95 3.56 28.59
CA LEU A 453 8.37 2.45 29.34
C LEU A 453 9.43 1.57 30.01
N VAL A 454 10.44 1.15 29.25
CA VAL A 454 11.55 0.33 29.77
C VAL A 454 12.34 1.08 30.84
N ARG A 455 12.60 2.38 30.66
CA ARG A 455 13.32 3.20 31.65
C ARG A 455 12.50 3.41 32.92
N SER A 456 11.18 3.48 32.83
CA SER A 456 10.30 3.55 33.99
C SER A 456 10.40 2.26 34.83
N VAL A 457 10.29 1.09 34.18
CA VAL A 457 10.40 -0.23 34.85
C VAL A 457 11.80 -0.47 35.43
N THR A 458 12.86 -0.07 34.71
CA THR A 458 14.27 -0.25 35.16
C THR A 458 14.75 0.85 36.12
N GLY A 459 13.85 1.64 36.71
CA GLY A 459 14.21 2.59 37.77
C GLY A 459 14.98 3.83 37.31
N ARG A 460 14.78 4.27 36.06
CA ARG A 460 15.41 5.47 35.46
C ARG A 460 14.37 6.54 35.05
N PRO A 461 13.44 6.94 35.95
CA PRO A 461 12.27 7.75 35.60
C PRO A 461 12.59 9.11 34.97
N ALA A 462 13.68 9.80 35.35
CA ALA A 462 14.04 11.06 34.70
C ALA A 462 14.44 10.89 33.21
N ALA A 463 15.07 9.77 32.86
CA ALA A 463 15.42 9.43 31.48
C ALA A 463 14.23 8.79 30.73
N ALA A 464 13.19 8.37 31.45
CA ALA A 464 11.90 8.00 30.88
C ALA A 464 11.06 9.24 30.52
N GLU A 465 10.98 10.20 31.44
CA GLU A 465 10.30 11.48 31.25
C GLU A 465 10.82 12.24 30.03
N GLU A 466 12.14 12.26 29.78
CA GLU A 466 12.72 12.82 28.55
C GLU A 466 12.24 12.09 27.28
N ALA A 467 12.13 10.76 27.34
CA ALA A 467 11.75 9.93 26.21
C ALA A 467 10.26 10.06 25.88
N TYR A 468 9.38 10.00 26.89
CA TYR A 468 7.96 10.32 26.75
C TYR A 468 7.76 11.74 26.24
N ALA A 469 8.41 12.74 26.83
CA ALA A 469 8.28 14.13 26.36
C ALA A 469 8.77 14.32 24.90
N ARG A 470 9.71 13.49 24.39
CA ARG A 470 10.03 13.47 22.96
C ARG A 470 8.93 12.80 22.13
N ALA A 471 8.39 11.67 22.57
CA ALA A 471 7.29 10.96 21.91
C ALA A 471 6.02 11.84 21.81
N THR A 472 5.53 12.38 22.94
CA THR A 472 4.32 13.23 23.01
C THR A 472 4.46 14.57 22.23
N ARG A 473 5.69 15.01 21.92
CA ARG A 473 5.93 16.16 21.03
C ARG A 473 5.89 15.81 19.54
N LEU A 474 6.08 14.55 19.18
CA LEU A 474 6.00 14.06 17.80
C LEU A 474 4.57 13.60 17.49
N ASP A 475 3.95 12.88 18.43
CA ASP A 475 2.54 12.49 18.40
C ASP A 475 1.92 12.67 19.80
N PRO A 476 1.07 13.68 20.03
CA PRO A 476 0.41 13.87 21.32
C PRO A 476 -0.52 12.74 21.75
N ALA A 477 -1.03 11.91 20.82
CA ALA A 477 -1.94 10.81 21.16
C ALA A 477 -1.24 9.63 21.86
N ILE A 478 0.09 9.55 21.78
CA ILE A 478 0.89 8.49 22.42
C ILE A 478 0.81 8.53 23.96
N ASP A 479 0.35 9.63 24.56
CA ASP A 479 0.21 9.77 26.01
C ASP A 479 -0.85 8.78 26.55
N ASP A 480 -1.96 8.59 25.83
CA ASP A 480 -3.04 7.66 26.20
C ASP A 480 -2.55 6.20 26.21
N GLU A 481 -1.78 5.80 25.19
CA GLU A 481 -1.14 4.48 25.12
C GLU A 481 -0.09 4.32 26.23
N ALA A 482 0.71 5.35 26.48
CA ALA A 482 1.74 5.34 27.50
C ALA A 482 1.18 5.24 28.92
N VAL A 483 0.08 5.92 29.22
CA VAL A 483 -0.66 5.78 30.48
C VAL A 483 -1.16 4.36 30.66
N LYS A 484 -1.87 3.81 29.65
CA LYS A 484 -2.43 2.46 29.68
C LYS A 484 -1.35 1.39 29.90
N ASP A 485 -0.24 1.47 29.19
CA ASP A 485 0.84 0.48 29.33
C ASP A 485 1.68 0.68 30.59
N LEU A 486 1.76 1.89 31.15
CA LEU A 486 2.29 2.12 32.50
C LEU A 486 1.39 1.56 33.60
N GLU A 487 0.06 1.58 33.43
CA GLU A 487 -0.88 0.89 34.33
C GLU A 487 -0.71 -0.65 34.26
N VAL A 488 -0.53 -1.21 33.06
CA VAL A 488 -0.14 -2.61 32.86
C VAL A 488 1.25 -2.89 33.48
N ALA A 489 2.22 -2.01 33.28
CA ALA A 489 3.56 -2.12 33.87
C ALA A 489 3.53 -2.10 35.40
N LEU A 490 2.66 -1.28 36.01
CA LEU A 490 2.47 -1.20 37.46
C LEU A 490 1.92 -2.52 38.04
N THR A 491 1.17 -3.26 37.23
CA THR A 491 0.63 -4.58 37.57
C THR A 491 1.67 -5.69 37.38
N ARG A 492 2.45 -5.61 36.29
CA ARG A 492 3.48 -6.58 35.90
C ARG A 492 4.77 -6.47 36.72
N PHE A 493 5.15 -5.26 37.11
CA PHE A 493 6.37 -4.91 37.83
C PHE A 493 6.03 -4.08 39.08
N PRO A 494 5.27 -4.62 40.06
CA PRO A 494 4.70 -3.85 41.17
C PRO A 494 5.74 -3.21 42.10
N ASP A 495 6.97 -3.71 42.11
CA ASP A 495 8.11 -3.20 42.88
C ASP A 495 8.93 -2.12 42.13
N ALA A 496 8.65 -1.89 40.84
CA ALA A 496 9.36 -0.89 40.02
C ALA A 496 8.86 0.53 40.31
N ALA A 497 9.40 1.15 41.37
CA ALA A 497 9.00 2.50 41.81
C ALA A 497 9.00 3.55 40.69
N GLY A 498 9.94 3.45 39.74
CA GLY A 498 10.03 4.35 38.58
C GLY A 498 8.76 4.39 37.70
N VAL A 499 7.98 3.30 37.64
CA VAL A 499 6.68 3.24 36.95
C VAL A 499 5.68 4.20 37.60
N SER A 500 5.55 4.17 38.93
CA SER A 500 4.67 5.10 39.65
C SER A 500 5.11 6.55 39.52
N TYR A 501 6.42 6.85 39.41
CA TYR A 501 6.84 8.22 39.12
C TYR A 501 6.42 8.65 37.71
N SER A 502 6.74 7.87 36.67
CA SER A 502 6.41 8.22 35.27
C SER A 502 4.90 8.35 35.07
N LEU A 503 4.11 7.40 35.59
CA LEU A 503 2.66 7.43 35.51
C LEU A 503 2.07 8.65 36.24
N ALA A 504 2.65 9.07 37.37
CA ALA A 504 2.26 10.30 38.04
C ALA A 504 2.55 11.56 37.21
N ARG A 505 3.65 11.58 36.42
CA ARG A 505 3.95 12.69 35.50
C ARG A 505 2.92 12.79 34.36
N LEU A 506 2.53 11.66 33.78
CA LEU A 506 1.54 11.64 32.69
C LEU A 506 0.14 12.00 33.20
N TYR A 507 -0.34 11.38 34.28
CA TYR A 507 -1.61 11.78 34.92
C TYR A 507 -1.63 13.27 35.29
N GLU A 508 -0.52 13.82 35.80
CA GLU A 508 -0.42 15.23 36.13
C GLU A 508 -0.45 16.13 34.89
N ALA A 509 0.12 15.68 33.77
CA ALA A 509 0.01 16.36 32.47
C ALA A 509 -1.44 16.33 31.94
N GLU A 510 -2.13 15.19 32.04
CA GLU A 510 -3.57 15.05 31.72
C GLU A 510 -4.51 15.85 32.65
N GLY A 511 -4.00 16.39 33.77
CA GLY A 511 -4.80 17.06 34.80
C GLY A 511 -5.48 16.10 35.79
N ARG A 512 -5.21 14.79 35.74
CA ARG A 512 -5.76 13.75 36.64
C ARG A 512 -5.07 13.78 38.00
N ARG A 513 -5.36 14.84 38.78
CA ARG A 513 -4.63 15.18 40.01
C ARG A 513 -4.69 14.10 41.07
N ASP A 514 -5.83 13.44 41.24
CA ASP A 514 -6.00 12.46 42.31
C ASP A 514 -5.27 11.15 42.00
N GLU A 515 -5.27 10.68 40.75
CA GLU A 515 -4.43 9.56 40.32
C GLU A 515 -2.95 9.94 40.35
N ALA A 516 -2.57 11.15 39.93
CA ALA A 516 -1.20 11.65 40.04
C ALA A 516 -0.72 11.67 41.50
N LYS A 517 -1.52 12.18 42.45
CA LYS A 517 -1.25 12.12 43.89
C LYS A 517 -1.07 10.69 44.38
N ALA A 518 -1.96 9.78 43.98
CA ALA A 518 -1.89 8.39 44.39
C ALA A 518 -0.57 7.73 43.94
N GLN A 519 -0.14 7.98 42.69
CA GLN A 519 1.09 7.42 42.14
C GLN A 519 2.36 8.10 42.68
N TYR A 520 2.40 9.43 42.84
CA TYR A 520 3.51 10.09 43.54
C TYR A 520 3.63 9.62 45.00
N GLY A 521 2.50 9.45 45.70
CA GLY A 521 2.46 8.91 47.06
C GLY A 521 3.01 7.49 47.14
N ARG A 522 2.62 6.62 46.19
CA ARG A 522 3.17 5.27 46.04
C ARG A 522 4.67 5.30 45.77
N PHE A 523 5.13 6.12 44.83
CA PHE A 523 6.55 6.27 44.52
C PHE A 523 7.37 6.70 45.74
N VAL A 524 6.93 7.74 46.47
CA VAL A 524 7.63 8.22 47.68
C VAL A 524 7.62 7.17 48.79
N ALA A 525 6.58 6.35 48.91
CA ALA A 525 6.52 5.24 49.87
C ALA A 525 7.48 4.09 49.53
N MET A 526 7.73 3.83 48.24
CA MET A 526 8.62 2.76 47.77
C MET A 526 10.09 3.20 47.71
N ALA A 527 10.36 4.41 47.22
CA ALA A 527 11.71 4.91 46.94
C ALA A 527 12.24 5.89 48.01
N GLY A 528 11.46 6.19 49.05
CA GLY A 528 11.70 7.32 49.97
C GLY A 528 13.05 7.37 50.71
N ASP A 529 13.68 6.21 50.89
CA ASP A 529 14.99 6.03 51.52
C ASP A 529 16.10 5.58 50.52
N ASP A 530 15.77 5.42 49.23
CA ASP A 530 16.73 5.01 48.21
C ASP A 530 17.50 6.22 47.68
N ALA A 531 18.82 6.21 47.91
CA ALA A 531 19.73 7.25 47.44
C ALA A 531 19.77 7.40 45.91
N GLY A 532 19.43 6.35 45.14
CA GLY A 532 19.32 6.41 43.68
C GLY A 532 18.15 7.27 43.18
N PHE A 533 17.11 7.45 44.00
CA PHE A 533 15.92 8.24 43.68
C PHE A 533 15.83 9.57 44.45
N ALA A 534 16.84 9.95 45.23
CA ALA A 534 16.77 11.09 46.16
C ALA A 534 16.29 12.40 45.51
N THR A 535 16.71 12.68 44.27
CA THR A 535 16.25 13.86 43.50
C THR A 535 14.77 13.75 43.13
N GLN A 536 14.33 12.60 42.61
CA GLN A 536 12.95 12.37 42.18
C GLN A 536 12.00 12.28 43.37
N VAL A 537 12.44 11.73 44.51
CA VAL A 537 11.68 11.74 45.77
C VAL A 537 11.51 13.16 46.30
N GLY A 538 12.51 14.03 46.14
CA GLY A 538 12.39 15.46 46.39
C GLY A 538 11.31 16.09 45.51
N ALA A 539 11.45 15.95 44.19
CA ALA A 539 10.50 16.48 43.21
C ALA A 539 9.07 15.95 43.44
N ALA A 540 8.88 14.65 43.67
CA ALA A 540 7.57 14.06 43.93
C ALA A 540 6.92 14.59 45.23
N ARG A 541 7.71 14.86 46.28
CA ARG A 541 7.20 15.52 47.50
C ARG A 541 6.78 16.97 47.24
N GLU A 542 7.52 17.70 46.42
CA GLU A 542 7.15 19.06 45.99
C GLU A 542 5.88 19.06 45.13
N ARG A 543 5.74 18.11 44.20
CA ARG A 543 4.53 17.95 43.37
C ARG A 543 3.31 17.50 44.18
N LEU A 544 3.46 16.62 45.18
CA LEU A 544 2.37 16.30 46.11
C LEU A 544 1.83 17.55 46.82
N VAL A 545 2.71 18.43 47.30
CA VAL A 545 2.30 19.71 47.91
C VAL A 545 1.63 20.64 46.90
N ALA A 546 2.12 20.70 45.66
CA ALA A 546 1.51 21.50 44.59
C ALA A 546 0.13 20.97 44.17
N LEU A 547 -0.05 19.65 44.12
CA LEU A 547 -1.31 19.00 43.78
C LEU A 547 -2.39 19.18 44.87
N ASP A 548 -2.00 19.43 46.13
CA ASP A 548 -2.92 19.78 47.21
C ASP A 548 -3.38 21.25 47.21
N ALA A 549 -2.68 22.13 46.48
CA ALA A 549 -3.19 23.49 46.22
C ALA A 549 -4.33 23.44 45.18
N PRO A 550 -5.27 24.40 45.17
CA PRO A 550 -6.24 24.55 44.07
C PRO A 550 -5.53 24.64 42.70
N PRO A 551 -6.13 24.13 41.62
CA PRO A 551 -5.53 24.26 40.28
C PRO A 551 -5.45 25.75 39.90
N PRO A 552 -4.51 26.15 39.05
CA PRO A 552 -4.50 27.50 38.51
C PRO A 552 -5.76 27.70 37.65
N PRO A 553 -6.35 28.91 37.61
CA PRO A 553 -7.56 29.15 36.83
C PRO A 553 -7.26 29.02 35.33
N LEU A 554 -8.22 28.51 34.58
CA LEU A 554 -8.26 28.70 33.13
C LEU A 554 -8.83 30.09 32.84
N GLU A 555 -8.29 30.76 31.82
CA GLU A 555 -8.76 32.05 31.33
C GLU A 555 -8.97 31.98 29.81
N LEU A 556 -10.14 32.41 29.33
CA LEU A 556 -10.36 32.65 27.90
C LEU A 556 -9.87 34.05 27.55
N LEU A 557 -8.88 34.13 26.65
CA LEU A 557 -8.29 35.37 26.19
C LEU A 557 -9.02 35.88 24.94
N GLY A 558 -9.58 37.08 25.05
CA GLY A 558 -10.37 37.71 24.00
C GLY A 558 -11.85 37.30 24.02
N ALA A 559 -12.58 37.70 22.99
CA ALA A 559 -13.97 37.30 22.79
C ALA A 559 -14.03 36.06 21.89
N VAL A 560 -14.92 35.12 22.20
CA VAL A 560 -15.23 33.97 21.34
C VAL A 560 -15.70 34.48 19.97
N GLN A 561 -15.15 33.96 18.88
CA GLN A 561 -15.55 34.30 17.52
C GLN A 561 -16.17 33.09 16.81
N ALA A 562 -17.47 33.12 16.48
CA ALA A 562 -18.04 32.14 15.58
C ALA A 562 -17.62 32.42 14.12
N ARG A 563 -17.31 31.37 13.35
CA ARG A 563 -16.99 31.42 11.91
C ARG A 563 -17.71 30.33 11.12
N LEU A 564 -17.91 30.56 9.82
CA LEU A 564 -18.55 29.60 8.91
C LEU A 564 -17.52 28.62 8.33
N GLY A 565 -17.17 27.57 9.08
CA GLY A 565 -16.08 26.65 8.75
C GLY A 565 -14.77 26.98 9.48
N ALA A 566 -13.92 25.98 9.72
CA ALA A 566 -12.70 26.08 10.55
C ALA A 566 -11.76 27.25 10.21
N ARG A 567 -11.72 27.67 8.94
CA ARG A 567 -10.99 28.87 8.46
C ARG A 567 -11.84 29.79 7.60
N GLY A 568 -13.16 29.72 7.78
CA GLY A 568 -14.11 30.51 7.00
C GLY A 568 -14.24 31.96 7.47
N PRO A 569 -14.98 32.79 6.72
CA PRO A 569 -15.29 34.16 7.12
C PRO A 569 -16.25 34.19 8.32
N ASP A 570 -16.27 35.32 9.03
CA ASP A 570 -17.47 35.73 9.77
C ASP A 570 -18.56 36.01 8.73
N ALA A 571 -19.62 35.20 8.77
CA ALA A 571 -20.70 35.19 7.79
C ALA A 571 -22.04 35.59 8.42
N THR A 572 -21.98 36.44 9.45
CA THR A 572 -23.14 37.02 10.17
C THR A 572 -24.05 37.83 9.23
N PRO A 573 -25.40 37.69 9.30
CA PRO A 573 -26.12 36.70 10.11
C PRO A 573 -25.97 35.27 9.55
N TYR A 574 -25.92 34.31 10.46
CA TYR A 574 -25.88 32.89 10.17
C TYR A 574 -27.24 32.36 9.70
N HIS A 575 -27.25 31.19 9.07
CA HIS A 575 -28.44 30.54 8.54
C HIS A 575 -28.68 29.18 9.22
N PRO A 576 -29.92 28.72 9.34
CA PRO A 576 -30.22 27.39 9.87
C PRO A 576 -29.48 26.29 9.07
N GLY A 577 -28.91 25.29 9.76
CA GLY A 577 -28.04 24.27 9.16
C GLY A 577 -26.56 24.62 8.97
N ASP A 578 -26.15 25.89 9.13
CA ASP A 578 -24.72 26.29 9.11
C ASP A 578 -23.93 25.52 10.19
N ARG A 579 -22.66 25.21 9.91
CA ARG A 579 -21.73 24.69 10.93
C ARG A 579 -20.83 25.84 11.43
N LEU A 580 -20.93 26.15 12.72
CA LEU A 580 -20.16 27.20 13.36
C LEU A 580 -18.88 26.63 13.97
N TYR A 581 -17.76 27.30 13.77
CA TYR A 581 -16.49 27.01 14.44
C TYR A 581 -16.17 28.17 15.38
N PRO A 582 -16.37 28.02 16.70
CA PRO A 582 -15.92 29.00 17.67
C PRO A 582 -14.39 28.98 17.75
N THR A 583 -13.77 30.14 17.48
CA THR A 583 -12.35 30.38 17.71
C THR A 583 -12.17 31.17 19.01
N PHE A 584 -11.33 30.66 19.91
CA PHE A 584 -10.95 31.33 21.16
C PHE A 584 -9.57 30.83 21.63
N GLU A 585 -8.88 31.64 22.44
CA GLU A 585 -7.63 31.24 23.09
C GLU A 585 -7.90 30.90 24.55
N VAL A 586 -7.51 29.70 25.00
CA VAL A 586 -7.50 29.32 26.41
C VAL A 586 -6.07 29.42 26.94
N SER A 587 -5.91 29.89 28.18
CA SER A 587 -4.61 30.04 28.84
C SER A 587 -4.72 29.74 30.32
N THR A 588 -3.57 29.58 30.99
CA THR A 588 -3.52 29.66 32.46
C THR A 588 -2.37 30.59 32.88
N PRO A 589 -2.60 31.60 33.75
CA PRO A 589 -1.62 32.66 33.98
C PRO A 589 -0.28 32.20 34.59
N GLY A 590 0.73 32.05 33.72
CA GLY A 590 2.12 31.78 34.11
C GLY A 590 2.45 30.31 34.40
N GLU A 591 1.52 29.40 34.14
CA GLU A 591 1.66 27.94 34.28
C GLU A 591 1.39 27.24 32.94
N GLN A 592 1.65 25.93 32.87
CA GLN A 592 1.30 25.11 31.71
C GLN A 592 -0.19 24.72 31.77
N LEU A 593 -0.87 24.72 30.61
CA LEU A 593 -2.21 24.15 30.45
C LEU A 593 -2.21 22.64 30.71
N PRO A 594 -3.32 22.09 31.25
CA PRO A 594 -3.61 20.66 31.17
C PRO A 594 -3.53 20.16 29.72
N GLY A 595 -2.91 19.00 29.52
CA GLY A 595 -2.74 18.34 28.23
C GLY A 595 -4.05 17.84 27.61
N ARG A 596 -5.14 17.81 28.38
CA ARG A 596 -6.50 17.49 27.91
C ARG A 596 -7.50 18.49 28.50
N LEU A 597 -8.27 19.11 27.62
CA LEU A 597 -9.35 20.05 27.97
C LEU A 597 -10.66 19.55 27.37
N THR A 598 -11.69 19.36 28.19
CA THR A 598 -13.05 19.09 27.70
C THR A 598 -13.73 20.42 27.41
N VAL A 599 -14.10 20.65 26.15
CA VAL A 599 -14.81 21.86 25.71
C VAL A 599 -16.25 21.51 25.42
N THR A 600 -17.19 22.19 26.07
CA THR A 600 -18.62 22.13 25.78
C THR A 600 -19.05 23.37 24.99
N LEU A 601 -19.80 23.15 23.91
CA LEU A 601 -20.39 24.20 23.07
C LEU A 601 -21.91 24.13 23.21
N THR A 602 -22.56 25.22 23.62
CA THR A 602 -24.02 25.26 23.81
C THR A 602 -24.61 26.50 23.17
N LEU A 603 -25.60 26.32 22.30
CA LEU A 603 -26.39 27.41 21.74
C LEU A 603 -27.68 27.59 22.54
N LEU A 604 -27.92 28.80 23.02
CA LEU A 604 -29.01 29.19 23.90
C LEU A 604 -29.89 30.26 23.27
N THR A 605 -31.20 30.21 23.49
CA THR A 605 -32.12 31.31 23.19
C THR A 605 -31.93 32.49 24.15
N GLU A 606 -32.50 33.66 23.84
CA GLU A 606 -32.59 34.79 24.80
C GLU A 606 -33.30 34.41 26.12
N GLY A 607 -34.08 33.32 26.14
CA GLY A 607 -34.73 32.77 27.34
C GLY A 607 -33.85 31.81 28.15
N GLY A 608 -32.65 31.47 27.68
CA GLY A 608 -31.76 30.49 28.30
C GLY A 608 -32.13 29.02 28.00
N GLU A 609 -32.94 28.77 26.97
CA GLU A 609 -33.27 27.41 26.51
C GLU A 609 -32.22 26.90 25.52
N GLU A 610 -31.72 25.68 25.73
CA GLU A 610 -30.77 25.01 24.84
C GLU A 610 -31.45 24.57 23.54
N VAL A 611 -30.83 24.91 22.40
CA VAL A 611 -31.30 24.56 21.06
C VAL A 611 -30.31 23.72 20.26
N ALA A 612 -29.03 23.72 20.65
CA ALA A 612 -28.01 22.81 20.13
C ALA A 612 -26.86 22.70 21.14
N ALA A 613 -26.26 21.52 21.23
CA ALA A 613 -25.06 21.26 22.02
C ALA A 613 -24.06 20.42 21.23
N GLY A 614 -22.79 20.54 21.59
CA GLY A 614 -21.65 19.85 21.01
C GLY A 614 -20.40 20.12 21.83
N GLY A 615 -19.23 19.89 21.23
CA GLY A 615 -17.96 19.92 21.95
C GLY A 615 -17.28 18.55 21.96
N ASP A 616 -16.02 18.53 22.39
CA ASP A 616 -15.17 17.34 22.44
C ASP A 616 -13.97 17.59 23.38
N ASP A 617 -13.18 16.56 23.63
CA ASP A 617 -11.86 16.69 24.25
C ASP A 617 -10.85 17.28 23.26
N VAL A 618 -10.03 18.22 23.75
CA VAL A 618 -8.93 18.84 23.01
C VAL A 618 -7.61 18.47 23.66
N VAL A 619 -6.76 17.78 22.90
CA VAL A 619 -5.38 17.49 23.30
C VAL A 619 -4.52 18.74 23.09
N VAL A 620 -3.91 19.22 24.17
CA VAL A 620 -3.09 20.43 24.20
C VAL A 620 -1.61 20.03 24.12
N PRO A 621 -0.80 20.63 23.22
CA PRO A 621 0.63 20.34 23.13
C PRO A 621 1.38 20.56 24.44
N SER A 622 2.24 19.59 24.80
CA SER A 622 3.07 19.65 26.01
C SER A 622 3.90 20.95 26.09
N GLY A 623 3.82 21.64 27.21
CA GLY A 623 4.49 22.93 27.44
C GLY A 623 3.70 24.18 26.99
N ALA A 624 2.50 24.06 26.45
CA ALA A 624 1.66 25.20 26.10
C ALA A 624 1.18 25.95 27.37
N VAL A 625 1.40 27.27 27.42
CA VAL A 625 0.84 28.18 28.44
C VAL A 625 -0.44 28.89 27.97
N GLY A 626 -0.69 28.82 26.66
CA GLY A 626 -1.88 29.30 25.97
C GLY A 626 -2.05 28.50 24.67
N TYR A 627 -3.30 28.25 24.27
CA TYR A 627 -3.64 27.43 23.11
C TYR A 627 -4.89 27.98 22.42
N VAL A 628 -4.85 28.09 21.09
CA VAL A 628 -6.01 28.53 20.29
C VAL A 628 -6.79 27.30 19.88
N ILE A 629 -8.08 27.27 20.23
CA ILE A 629 -9.01 26.22 19.82
C ILE A 629 -9.84 26.79 18.66
N ASP A 630 -9.69 26.19 17.48
CA ASP A 630 -10.41 26.55 16.24
C ASP A 630 -10.94 25.33 15.44
N SER A 631 -10.71 24.12 15.95
CA SER A 631 -11.06 22.84 15.31
C SER A 631 -12.46 22.32 15.64
N LEU A 632 -13.01 22.69 16.81
CA LEU A 632 -14.32 22.24 17.26
C LEU A 632 -15.45 22.98 16.54
N PHE A 633 -16.61 22.33 16.44
CA PHE A 633 -17.77 22.89 15.75
C PHE A 633 -19.09 22.62 16.45
N LEU A 634 -20.10 23.43 16.09
CA LEU A 634 -21.49 23.24 16.44
C LEU A 634 -22.36 23.35 15.17
N ASP A 635 -23.15 22.34 14.88
CA ASP A 635 -24.12 22.36 13.78
C ASP A 635 -25.42 23.06 14.24
N LEU A 636 -25.83 24.13 13.54
CA LEU A 636 -27.12 24.77 13.78
C LEU A 636 -28.27 23.85 13.30
N PRO A 637 -29.37 23.71 14.05
CA PRO A 637 -30.56 23.00 13.58
C PRO A 637 -31.08 23.58 12.25
N VAL A 638 -31.59 22.72 11.38
CA VAL A 638 -32.10 23.13 10.05
C VAL A 638 -33.45 23.86 10.12
N ASP A 639 -34.16 23.70 11.23
CA ASP A 639 -35.45 24.33 11.56
C ASP A 639 -35.30 25.47 12.60
N LEU A 640 -34.06 25.89 12.89
CA LEU A 640 -33.77 26.96 13.85
C LEU A 640 -34.45 28.27 13.44
N ALA A 641 -35.23 28.86 14.35
CA ALA A 641 -35.96 30.09 14.06
C ALA A 641 -35.02 31.30 13.86
N PRO A 642 -35.37 32.27 12.99
CA PRO A 642 -34.65 33.55 12.92
C PRO A 642 -34.70 34.29 14.27
N GLY A 643 -33.54 34.73 14.77
CA GLY A 643 -33.42 35.32 16.11
C GLY A 643 -31.99 35.60 16.55
N GLY A 644 -31.85 36.15 17.76
CA GLY A 644 -30.58 36.25 18.48
C GLY A 644 -30.39 35.07 19.42
N TYR A 645 -29.17 34.51 19.42
CA TYR A 645 -28.78 33.37 20.23
C TYR A 645 -27.45 33.68 20.95
N GLU A 646 -27.22 33.05 22.10
CA GLU A 646 -25.93 33.02 22.78
C GLU A 646 -25.25 31.68 22.51
N LEU A 647 -24.08 31.69 21.88
CA LEU A 647 -23.17 30.54 21.84
C LEU A 647 -22.27 30.63 23.08
N ARG A 648 -22.56 29.80 24.08
CA ARG A 648 -21.70 29.60 25.24
C ARG A 648 -20.61 28.58 24.92
N VAL A 649 -19.42 28.86 25.40
CA VAL A 649 -18.25 27.99 25.40
C VAL A 649 -17.83 27.79 26.85
N GLU A 650 -17.91 26.55 27.32
CA GLU A 650 -17.38 26.14 28.63
C GLU A 650 -16.15 25.29 28.37
N VAL A 651 -15.01 25.66 28.94
CA VAL A 651 -13.77 24.86 28.90
C VAL A 651 -13.50 24.38 30.30
N SER A 652 -13.23 23.08 30.45
CA SER A 652 -12.92 22.45 31.72
C SER A 652 -11.76 21.47 31.58
N ALA A 653 -11.09 21.17 32.68
CA ALA A 653 -10.08 20.13 32.74
C ALA A 653 -10.38 19.13 33.85
N LEU A 654 -9.80 17.94 33.75
CA LEU A 654 -9.92 16.87 34.76
C LEU A 654 -9.40 17.30 36.15
N ASP A 655 -8.64 18.39 36.21
CA ASP A 655 -8.06 18.96 37.41
C ASP A 655 -9.03 19.84 38.23
N GLY A 656 -10.23 20.10 37.68
CA GLY A 656 -11.31 20.90 38.25
C GLY A 656 -11.28 22.38 37.87
N SER A 657 -10.27 22.84 37.13
CA SER A 657 -10.24 24.18 36.55
C SER A 657 -11.28 24.31 35.42
N HIS A 658 -11.85 25.51 35.29
CA HIS A 658 -12.83 25.83 34.26
C HIS A 658 -12.77 27.31 33.86
N ALA A 659 -13.22 27.60 32.64
CA ALA A 659 -13.46 28.94 32.12
C ALA A 659 -14.74 28.95 31.28
N GLU A 660 -15.42 30.09 31.24
CA GLU A 660 -16.61 30.32 30.42
C GLU A 660 -16.38 31.55 29.53
N GLY A 661 -16.90 31.51 28.30
CA GLY A 661 -17.06 32.68 27.46
C GLY A 661 -18.28 32.52 26.55
N SER A 662 -18.72 33.60 25.92
CA SER A 662 -19.82 33.51 24.95
C SER A 662 -19.66 34.45 23.76
N ALA A 663 -20.36 34.11 22.68
CA ALA A 663 -20.51 34.90 21.47
C ALA A 663 -21.99 35.09 21.13
N THR A 664 -22.37 36.26 20.64
CA THR A 664 -23.71 36.46 20.08
C THR A 664 -23.78 35.90 18.67
N VAL A 665 -24.74 35.02 18.41
CA VAL A 665 -25.02 34.43 17.09
C VAL A 665 -26.37 34.97 16.61
N ALA A 666 -26.35 35.81 15.57
CA ALA A 666 -27.57 36.24 14.89
C ALA A 666 -27.91 35.26 13.78
N VAL A 667 -29.12 34.70 13.77
CA VAL A 667 -29.61 33.75 12.75
C VAL A 667 -30.75 34.38 11.95
N ALA A 668 -30.70 34.26 10.63
CA ALA A 668 -31.72 34.81 9.72
C ALA A 668 -31.86 33.98 8.43
N GLY A 669 -33.02 34.12 7.78
CA GLY A 669 -33.30 33.47 6.50
C GLY A 669 -33.54 31.96 6.59
N GLU A 670 -33.52 31.32 5.43
CA GLU A 670 -33.70 29.87 5.24
C GLU A 670 -32.33 29.15 5.16
N PRO A 671 -32.27 27.81 5.30
CA PRO A 671 -31.05 27.04 5.05
C PRO A 671 -30.43 27.26 3.66
N VAL A 672 -29.11 27.41 3.58
CA VAL A 672 -28.39 27.67 2.31
C VAL A 672 -27.36 26.58 2.03
N ALA A 673 -27.52 25.82 0.94
CA ALA A 673 -26.67 24.68 0.61
C ALA A 673 -25.17 25.04 0.51
N LEU A 674 -24.83 26.14 -0.17
CA LEU A 674 -23.44 26.61 -0.30
C LEU A 674 -22.77 26.85 1.06
N ARG A 675 -23.48 27.48 2.00
CA ARG A 675 -22.96 27.75 3.35
C ARG A 675 -22.69 26.45 4.09
N ARG A 676 -23.64 25.50 4.01
CA ARG A 676 -23.57 24.18 4.64
C ARG A 676 -22.43 23.30 4.10
N LEU A 677 -22.12 23.40 2.81
CA LEU A 677 -21.00 22.72 2.16
C LEU A 677 -19.65 23.31 2.60
N LEU A 678 -19.48 24.63 2.45
CA LEU A 678 -18.27 25.36 2.84
C LEU A 678 -17.94 25.15 4.32
N SER A 679 -18.95 25.22 5.20
CA SER A 679 -18.75 25.04 6.64
C SER A 679 -18.42 23.60 7.04
N ARG A 680 -18.71 22.61 6.17
CA ARG A 680 -18.39 21.19 6.39
C ARG A 680 -17.14 20.73 5.67
N GLY A 681 -16.35 21.63 5.07
CA GLY A 681 -15.14 21.24 4.33
C GLY A 681 -15.41 20.38 3.09
N VAL A 682 -16.66 20.31 2.62
CA VAL A 682 -17.01 19.57 1.41
C VAL A 682 -16.55 20.37 0.20
N VAL A 683 -15.80 19.72 -0.70
CA VAL A 683 -15.25 20.36 -1.91
C VAL A 683 -15.58 19.51 -3.13
N MET A 684 -16.52 20.01 -3.95
CA MET A 684 -16.81 19.40 -5.25
C MET A 684 -15.94 20.04 -6.31
N THR A 685 -15.31 19.21 -7.15
CA THR A 685 -14.34 19.63 -8.16
C THR A 685 -14.83 19.34 -9.58
N ALA A 686 -14.38 20.17 -10.51
CA ALA A 686 -14.56 19.96 -11.94
C ALA A 686 -13.76 18.74 -12.42
N LEU A 687 -14.32 17.98 -13.37
CA LEU A 687 -13.72 16.76 -13.92
C LEU A 687 -12.36 17.05 -14.58
N ASP A 688 -12.34 17.96 -15.55
CA ASP A 688 -11.17 18.19 -16.41
C ASP A 688 -10.01 18.91 -15.70
N SER A 689 -10.31 19.74 -14.70
CA SER A 689 -9.32 20.65 -14.09
C SER A 689 -9.00 20.34 -12.63
N GLY A 690 -9.80 19.50 -11.95
CA GLY A 690 -9.71 19.26 -10.51
C GLY A 690 -9.93 20.51 -9.64
N ALA A 691 -10.32 21.65 -10.23
CA ALA A 691 -10.53 22.90 -9.52
C ALA A 691 -11.86 22.87 -8.73
N PRO A 692 -11.94 23.51 -7.54
CA PRO A 692 -13.20 23.67 -6.81
C PRO A 692 -14.25 24.40 -7.65
N LEU A 693 -15.48 23.89 -7.68
CA LEU A 693 -16.61 24.49 -8.40
C LEU A 693 -17.21 25.71 -7.68
N TYR A 694 -16.87 25.92 -6.41
CA TYR A 694 -17.33 27.03 -5.57
C TYR A 694 -16.30 27.38 -4.49
N ASP A 695 -16.41 28.60 -3.97
CA ASP A 695 -15.60 29.09 -2.85
C ASP A 695 -16.37 30.12 -2.01
N ALA A 696 -15.74 30.67 -0.97
CA ALA A 696 -16.34 31.65 -0.08
C ALA A 696 -16.71 33.00 -0.75
N SER A 697 -16.18 33.33 -1.93
CA SER A 697 -16.58 34.53 -2.68
C SER A 697 -18.00 34.42 -3.24
N MET A 698 -18.50 33.20 -3.43
CA MET A 698 -19.87 32.94 -3.88
C MET A 698 -20.93 33.14 -2.79
N LEU A 699 -20.55 33.33 -1.52
CA LEU A 699 -21.49 33.58 -0.40
C LEU A 699 -22.43 34.77 -0.63
N ALA A 700 -22.01 35.77 -1.41
CA ALA A 700 -22.84 36.93 -1.77
C ALA A 700 -23.92 36.62 -2.84
N ARG A 701 -23.85 35.48 -3.52
CA ARG A 701 -24.84 35.00 -4.51
C ARG A 701 -24.96 33.47 -4.44
N PRO A 702 -25.61 32.89 -3.40
CA PRO A 702 -25.62 31.44 -3.20
C PRO A 702 -26.18 30.64 -4.38
N ASP A 703 -27.17 31.19 -5.10
CA ASP A 703 -27.77 30.59 -6.30
C ASP A 703 -26.75 30.26 -7.40
N ALA A 704 -25.61 30.96 -7.42
CA ALA A 704 -24.52 30.72 -8.39
C ALA A 704 -23.87 29.34 -8.22
N LEU A 705 -24.05 28.66 -7.08
CA LEU A 705 -23.66 27.26 -6.90
C LEU A 705 -24.41 26.36 -7.87
N THR A 706 -25.75 26.43 -7.90
CA THR A 706 -26.58 25.57 -8.75
C THR A 706 -26.30 25.83 -10.24
N ASP A 707 -26.07 27.10 -10.61
CA ASP A 707 -25.61 27.46 -11.98
C ASP A 707 -24.25 26.82 -12.32
N ALA A 708 -23.27 26.86 -11.43
CA ALA A 708 -21.94 26.30 -11.65
C ALA A 708 -21.97 24.76 -11.78
N LEU A 709 -22.77 24.08 -10.95
CA LEU A 709 -22.96 22.64 -11.02
C LEU A 709 -23.68 22.20 -12.30
N LEU A 710 -24.72 22.93 -12.73
CA LEU A 710 -25.38 22.67 -14.01
C LEU A 710 -24.45 22.90 -15.20
N ALA A 711 -23.57 23.91 -15.15
CA ALA A 711 -22.56 24.15 -16.18
C ALA A 711 -21.54 23.01 -16.27
N GLU A 712 -21.09 22.48 -15.12
CA GLU A 712 -20.16 21.33 -15.07
C GLU A 712 -20.80 20.05 -15.65
N LEU A 713 -22.04 19.73 -15.29
CA LEU A 713 -22.78 18.62 -15.89
C LEU A 713 -22.92 18.80 -17.40
N ALA A 714 -23.31 20.00 -17.86
CA ALA A 714 -23.45 20.28 -19.28
C ALA A 714 -22.12 20.18 -20.06
N ALA A 715 -20.98 20.50 -19.44
CA ALA A 715 -19.65 20.31 -20.01
C ALA A 715 -19.27 18.82 -20.09
N ALA A 716 -19.46 18.07 -19.00
CA ALA A 716 -19.14 16.64 -18.93
C ALA A 716 -20.09 15.74 -19.76
N ALA A 717 -21.27 16.24 -20.17
CA ALA A 717 -22.29 15.46 -20.86
C ALA A 717 -21.79 14.74 -22.13
N GLY A 718 -20.80 15.29 -22.83
CA GLY A 718 -20.21 14.65 -24.01
C GLY A 718 -19.40 13.39 -23.70
N ALA A 719 -18.64 13.39 -22.59
CA ALA A 719 -17.85 12.23 -22.14
C ALA A 719 -18.70 11.20 -21.39
N ALA A 720 -19.82 11.63 -20.81
CA ALA A 720 -20.69 10.79 -19.99
C ALA A 720 -21.33 9.61 -20.73
N ASP A 721 -21.56 9.70 -22.05
CA ASP A 721 -22.15 8.60 -22.83
C ASP A 721 -21.19 7.43 -23.05
N ASP A 722 -19.88 7.68 -23.08
CA ASP A 722 -18.85 6.64 -23.22
C ASP A 722 -18.48 6.03 -21.84
N ALA A 723 -18.65 6.79 -20.75
CA ALA A 723 -18.22 6.40 -19.40
C ALA A 723 -19.33 5.84 -18.49
N LEU A 724 -20.61 6.21 -18.70
CA LEU A 724 -21.70 5.83 -17.79
C LEU A 724 -22.64 4.78 -18.41
N PRO A 725 -23.05 3.75 -17.65
CA PRO A 725 -24.13 2.87 -18.07
C PRO A 725 -25.46 3.63 -18.16
N ARG A 726 -26.38 3.17 -19.01
CA ARG A 726 -27.76 3.71 -19.03
C ARG A 726 -28.42 3.52 -17.67
N VAL A 727 -29.10 4.57 -17.18
CA VAL A 727 -29.78 4.51 -15.88
C VAL A 727 -30.91 3.50 -15.94
N THR A 728 -30.92 2.52 -15.03
CA THR A 728 -31.88 1.40 -15.02
C THR A 728 -33.03 1.58 -14.01
N THR A 729 -32.88 2.48 -13.04
CA THR A 729 -33.81 2.65 -11.91
C THR A 729 -34.15 4.12 -11.66
N GLY A 730 -35.13 4.37 -10.79
CA GLY A 730 -35.47 5.72 -10.32
C GLY A 730 -36.01 6.68 -11.38
N ARG A 731 -35.97 7.98 -11.07
CA ARG A 731 -36.60 9.04 -11.91
C ARG A 731 -35.87 9.35 -13.22
N PHE A 732 -34.63 8.87 -13.37
CA PHE A 732 -33.82 9.06 -14.58
C PHE A 732 -33.76 7.82 -15.48
N ALA A 733 -34.48 6.74 -15.13
CA ALA A 733 -34.46 5.48 -15.86
C ALA A 733 -34.67 5.65 -17.38
N GLY A 734 -33.82 4.99 -18.16
CA GLY A 734 -33.80 5.01 -19.63
C GLY A 734 -32.81 6.02 -20.24
N LYS A 735 -32.43 7.07 -19.51
CA LYS A 735 -31.45 8.07 -19.98
C LYS A 735 -30.04 7.46 -20.14
N SER A 736 -29.31 7.90 -21.16
CA SER A 736 -27.85 7.77 -21.25
C SER A 736 -27.12 8.81 -20.39
N GLY A 737 -25.78 8.77 -20.33
CA GLY A 737 -24.98 9.74 -19.56
C GLY A 737 -25.16 11.18 -20.05
N ALA A 738 -25.15 11.39 -21.36
CA ALA A 738 -25.42 12.70 -21.97
C ALA A 738 -26.86 13.18 -21.73
N GLU A 739 -27.85 12.28 -21.82
CA GLU A 739 -29.26 12.59 -21.53
C GLU A 739 -29.51 12.86 -20.04
N LEU A 740 -28.72 12.25 -19.16
CA LEU A 740 -28.71 12.48 -17.72
C LEU A 740 -28.13 13.86 -17.41
N PHE A 741 -26.88 14.11 -17.77
CA PHE A 741 -26.16 15.34 -17.43
C PHE A 741 -26.74 16.56 -18.17
N GLY A 742 -26.81 16.51 -19.51
CA GLY A 742 -27.34 17.61 -20.32
C GLY A 742 -28.84 17.85 -20.17
N GLY A 743 -29.56 16.92 -19.52
CA GLY A 743 -30.97 17.02 -19.21
C GLY A 743 -31.30 17.13 -17.71
N SER A 744 -30.31 17.46 -16.86
CA SER A 744 -30.52 17.74 -15.43
C SER A 744 -30.98 19.18 -15.21
N THR A 745 -31.82 19.39 -14.18
CA THR A 745 -32.39 20.71 -13.84
C THR A 745 -31.90 21.21 -12.48
N ALA A 746 -32.12 22.49 -12.17
CA ALA A 746 -31.83 23.06 -10.86
C ALA A 746 -32.45 22.22 -9.72
N ALA A 747 -33.71 21.79 -9.87
CA ALA A 747 -34.40 20.94 -8.90
C ALA A 747 -33.79 19.53 -8.77
N ASP A 748 -33.04 19.05 -9.76
CA ASP A 748 -32.29 17.80 -9.66
C ASP A 748 -30.99 18.00 -8.89
N VAL A 749 -30.26 19.10 -9.15
CA VAL A 749 -29.07 19.49 -8.40
C VAL A 749 -29.40 19.82 -6.95
N ASP A 750 -30.47 20.56 -6.68
CA ASP A 750 -30.91 20.90 -5.32
C ASP A 750 -31.30 19.63 -4.53
N ALA A 751 -31.92 18.65 -5.19
CA ALA A 751 -32.23 17.35 -4.59
C ALA A 751 -30.96 16.52 -4.28
N TYR A 752 -29.96 16.56 -5.17
CA TYR A 752 -28.65 15.95 -4.90
C TYR A 752 -27.94 16.63 -3.72
N LEU A 753 -27.91 17.95 -3.68
CA LEU A 753 -27.33 18.73 -2.60
C LEU A 753 -28.03 18.44 -1.25
N ALA A 754 -29.36 18.34 -1.25
CA ALA A 754 -30.12 17.96 -0.07
C ALA A 754 -29.76 16.55 0.41
N TYR A 755 -29.66 15.57 -0.50
CA TYR A 755 -29.25 14.19 -0.18
C TYR A 755 -27.82 14.14 0.39
N LEU A 756 -26.85 14.77 -0.29
CA LEU A 756 -25.45 14.85 0.11
C LEU A 756 -25.26 15.48 1.51
N LEU A 757 -26.02 16.56 1.79
CA LEU A 757 -25.98 17.27 3.07
C LEU A 757 -26.77 16.58 4.19
N ALA A 758 -27.73 15.72 3.86
CA ALA A 758 -28.43 14.88 4.83
C ALA A 758 -27.63 13.62 5.22
N GLY A 759 -26.76 13.13 4.34
CA GLY A 759 -25.82 12.04 4.62
C GLY A 759 -24.69 12.36 5.61
N GLY A 760 -24.65 13.57 6.18
CA GLY A 760 -23.65 13.96 7.18
C GLY A 760 -22.24 14.24 6.63
N THR A 761 -22.07 14.24 5.30
CA THR A 761 -20.78 14.42 4.61
C THR A 761 -20.00 15.65 5.11
N ALA A 762 -18.75 15.43 5.52
CA ALA A 762 -17.80 16.47 5.94
C ALA A 762 -16.37 16.13 5.52
N ASP A 763 -15.52 17.16 5.39
CA ASP A 763 -14.09 17.12 5.08
C ASP A 763 -13.71 16.22 3.90
N TYR A 764 -14.56 16.24 2.86
CA TYR A 764 -14.51 15.33 1.73
C TYR A 764 -14.38 16.09 0.40
N ARG A 765 -13.41 15.67 -0.43
CA ARG A 765 -13.14 16.22 -1.76
C ARG A 765 -13.37 15.17 -2.83
N PHE A 766 -14.16 15.50 -3.84
CA PHE A 766 -14.51 14.57 -4.92
C PHE A 766 -14.81 15.29 -6.24
N VAL A 767 -14.81 14.54 -7.35
CA VAL A 767 -15.26 15.01 -8.66
C VAL A 767 -16.79 15.04 -8.66
N PHE A 768 -17.37 16.20 -8.97
CA PHE A 768 -18.81 16.42 -8.83
C PHE A 768 -19.64 15.46 -9.68
N VAL A 769 -19.29 15.35 -10.97
CA VAL A 769 -20.12 14.63 -11.96
C VAL A 769 -20.15 13.14 -11.70
N ASP A 770 -19.06 12.56 -11.18
CA ASP A 770 -18.99 11.13 -10.81
C ASP A 770 -19.92 10.82 -9.64
N ALA A 771 -19.89 11.65 -8.58
CA ALA A 771 -20.76 11.47 -7.42
C ALA A 771 -22.24 11.77 -7.73
N TYR A 772 -22.51 12.71 -8.63
CA TYR A 772 -23.86 12.97 -9.15
C TYR A 772 -24.37 11.80 -10.01
N ALA A 773 -23.51 11.22 -10.86
CA ALA A 773 -23.82 10.03 -11.65
C ALA A 773 -24.12 8.82 -10.77
N ALA A 774 -23.30 8.55 -9.74
CA ALA A 774 -23.52 7.46 -8.79
C ALA A 774 -24.89 7.58 -8.10
N TRP A 775 -25.21 8.74 -7.52
CA TRP A 775 -26.52 9.01 -6.93
C TRP A 775 -27.68 8.84 -7.93
N ALA A 776 -27.50 9.27 -9.18
CA ALA A 776 -28.52 9.09 -10.21
C ALA A 776 -28.71 7.62 -10.64
N LEU A 777 -27.63 6.84 -10.70
CA LEU A 777 -27.63 5.40 -11.01
C LEU A 777 -28.27 4.56 -9.90
N ASP A 778 -28.09 4.97 -8.63
CA ASP A 778 -28.79 4.43 -7.46
C ASP A 778 -30.29 4.83 -7.41
N GLY A 779 -30.79 5.45 -8.48
CA GLY A 779 -32.20 5.80 -8.66
C GLY A 779 -32.58 7.20 -8.16
N ALA A 780 -31.58 8.04 -7.83
CA ALA A 780 -31.73 9.37 -7.23
C ALA A 780 -32.58 9.36 -5.94
N PRO A 781 -32.12 8.65 -4.88
CA PRO A 781 -32.81 8.63 -3.59
C PRO A 781 -33.00 10.05 -3.05
N ALA A 782 -34.16 10.27 -2.42
CA ALA A 782 -34.47 11.51 -1.73
C ALA A 782 -33.62 11.67 -0.46
N ALA A 783 -33.43 12.91 -0.02
CA ALA A 783 -32.91 13.18 1.32
C ALA A 783 -33.85 12.57 2.39
N PRO A 784 -33.30 11.88 3.41
CA PRO A 784 -34.08 11.30 4.51
C PRO A 784 -34.74 12.34 5.42
#